data_AF-A0AAR2KKM5-F1
#
_entry.id   AF-A0AAR2KKM5-F1
#
_cell.length_a   1.000
_cell.length_b   1.000
_cell.length_c   1.000
_cell.angle_alpha   90.00
_cell.angle_beta   90.00
_cell.angle_gamma   90.00
#
_symmetry.space_group_name_H-M   'P 1'
#
loop_
_entity.id
_entity.type
_entity.pdbx_description
1 polymer ?
#
loop_
_entity_poly.entity_id
_entity_poly.type
_entity_poly.pdbx_seq_one_letter_code
_entity_poly.pdbx_strand_id
1 'polypeptide(L)'
;MDVKRRNGGPMLGGASQAKRGKMGTEWEDGPSQFEEELALFDDMDMEGESGEGQAGELFSADLNPRWRRPTAPPLQPDKDTLIFQQIDLDYYLGSAVAGMPGQVQGKVPVVRMFGVTDGGNSVCCHVHGFAPYFYVPAPAGEPQPPLLQLSLRSVVYTFMVMYDRLLIIIFSKRILEQGFKFANFSLQSYSAYEANIDFEIRFMVDSDVVGCCWIELPSGKYQLREEKNPGGYEVDVGWTDLISHPAEGDWQRIAPLRVLSFDIECAGRKGVFPEAEVDPVIQIASMVQRQGEKEPFIRTVFTLQSCASIVGSQILCFTQEKQLLQSWAEFVRTVDPDIITGYNIQNFDLPYLLNRAATLKVNFFPYLGRMRGIKSVLKDSSFQSKQMGRRENKTVNMEGRVQFDLLQVLLRDYKLRSYTLNAVSFHFLQEQKEDVQHSIITDLQNGNEQTRRRLAVYCLKDAYLPLRLLQKLMCVINYMEMARVTGVPLTYLLSRGQQIKVVSQLLRQAVKQGLVMPVVKTEGGEDYTGATVIEPEKGYYSVPIATLDFSSLYPSIMMAHNLCYTTLLQKGQVDKLGLSAEDFIKTPTGDLFVKSSVRKGLLPEILENLLSARKRAKAELKKETDPFKKQVLDGRQLALKISANSVYGFTGAQVGKLPCLEISQVSLTAHISLETKQKCLNHLCRLWRHRLRYGETGCGHSTGSNDSWKGCS
;
A
#
# COMPACT_ATOMS: atom_id res chain seq x y z
N MET A 1 -27.82 43.07 -14.48
CA MET A 1 -29.21 43.57 -14.42
C MET A 1 -30.14 42.39 -14.61
N ASP A 2 -31.30 42.45 -13.96
CA ASP A 2 -32.43 41.52 -13.97
C ASP A 2 -32.37 40.25 -13.09
N VAL A 3 -32.62 40.52 -11.81
CA VAL A 3 -33.04 39.58 -10.77
C VAL A 3 -34.56 39.44 -10.81
N LYS A 4 -35.10 38.24 -11.09
CA LYS A 4 -36.51 37.90 -10.83
C LYS A 4 -36.63 37.13 -9.51
N ARG A 5 -37.21 37.82 -8.51
CA ARG A 5 -37.70 37.28 -7.24
C ARG A 5 -38.83 36.28 -7.46
N ARG A 6 -38.78 35.13 -6.80
CA ARG A 6 -39.97 34.32 -6.47
C ARG A 6 -40.02 34.10 -4.95
N ASN A 7 -41.11 34.57 -4.37
CA ASN A 7 -41.50 34.39 -2.97
C ASN A 7 -41.84 32.91 -2.70
N GLY A 8 -41.32 32.37 -1.59
CA GLY A 8 -41.79 31.13 -0.96
C GLY A 8 -41.84 31.35 0.55
N GLY A 9 -43.01 31.13 1.14
CA GLY A 9 -43.28 31.30 2.58
C GLY A 9 -42.60 30.25 3.47
N PRO A 10 -42.71 30.39 4.81
CA PRO A 10 -41.88 29.64 5.76
C PRO A 10 -42.41 28.21 5.94
N MET A 11 -41.59 27.22 5.60
CA MET A 11 -41.76 25.84 6.04
C MET A 11 -41.05 25.67 7.38
N LEU A 12 -41.84 25.33 8.41
CA LEU A 12 -41.41 24.98 9.75
C LEU A 12 -40.42 23.80 9.70
N GLY A 13 -39.14 24.11 9.90
CA GLY A 13 -38.10 23.11 10.15
C GLY A 13 -38.13 22.70 11.62
N GLY A 14 -38.38 21.42 11.87
CA GLY A 14 -38.21 20.81 13.20
C GLY A 14 -36.76 20.96 13.65
N ALA A 15 -36.55 21.71 14.73
CA ALA A 15 -35.27 21.80 15.40
C ALA A 15 -34.96 20.46 16.06
N SER A 16 -33.93 19.75 15.57
CA SER A 16 -33.28 18.71 16.36
C SER A 16 -32.64 19.40 17.56
N GLN A 17 -33.17 19.14 18.76
CA GLN A 17 -32.61 19.63 20.01
C GLN A 17 -31.17 19.12 20.17
N ALA A 18 -30.19 19.98 19.84
CA ALA A 18 -28.87 19.86 20.42
C ALA A 18 -29.02 20.10 21.93
N LYS A 19 -28.78 19.05 22.73
CA LYS A 19 -28.67 19.20 24.19
C LYS A 19 -27.60 20.26 24.45
N ARG A 20 -28.02 21.42 24.97
CA ARG A 20 -27.14 22.42 25.58
C ARG A 20 -26.30 21.71 26.64
N GLY A 21 -24.98 21.69 26.44
CA GLY A 21 -24.04 21.22 27.45
C GLY A 21 -24.24 22.02 28.74
N LYS A 22 -24.32 21.33 29.87
CA LYS A 22 -24.25 21.94 31.19
C LYS A 22 -22.92 22.68 31.30
N MET A 23 -23.00 24.01 31.39
CA MET A 23 -21.93 24.81 31.99
C MET A 23 -22.01 24.59 33.50
N GLY A 24 -20.91 24.14 34.10
CA GLY A 24 -20.75 23.98 35.54
C GLY A 24 -20.89 22.55 36.01
N THR A 25 -19.76 21.87 36.15
CA THR A 25 -19.57 20.73 37.04
C THR A 25 -18.13 20.77 37.49
N GLU A 26 -17.94 20.89 38.81
CA GLU A 26 -16.70 20.53 39.50
C GLU A 26 -16.31 19.12 39.06
N TRP A 27 -15.02 18.93 38.80
CA TRP A 27 -14.48 17.69 38.27
C TRP A 27 -14.62 16.59 39.32
N GLU A 28 -15.28 15.48 38.97
CA GLU A 28 -15.15 14.26 39.77
C GLU A 28 -13.72 13.75 39.58
N ASP A 29 -12.95 13.68 40.68
CA ASP A 29 -11.58 13.13 40.77
C ASP A 29 -11.55 11.59 40.58
N GLY A 30 -12.42 11.05 39.71
CA GLY A 30 -12.47 9.63 39.37
C GLY A 30 -11.60 9.30 38.15
N PRO A 31 -11.07 8.07 38.03
CA PRO A 31 -10.35 7.64 36.83
C PRO A 31 -11.27 7.70 35.61
N SER A 32 -10.76 8.18 34.47
CA SER A 32 -11.48 8.11 33.20
C SER A 32 -11.68 6.65 32.77
N GLN A 33 -12.69 6.38 31.94
CA GLN A 33 -12.92 5.03 31.37
C GLN A 33 -11.67 4.46 30.68
N PHE A 34 -10.82 5.32 30.10
CA PHE A 34 -9.56 4.89 29.49
C PHE A 34 -8.48 4.56 30.53
N GLU A 35 -8.44 5.27 31.66
CA GLU A 35 -7.52 4.91 32.75
C GLU A 35 -7.89 3.58 33.40
N GLU A 36 -9.19 3.27 33.49
CA GLU A 36 -9.65 1.93 33.89
C GLU A 36 -9.21 0.86 32.87
N GLU A 37 -9.31 1.15 31.57
CA GLU A 37 -8.79 0.27 30.50
C GLU A 37 -7.27 0.03 30.64
N LEU A 38 -6.49 1.08 30.90
CA LEU A 38 -5.05 0.99 31.14
C LEU A 38 -4.71 0.16 32.39
N ALA A 39 -5.49 0.29 33.47
CA ALA A 39 -5.30 -0.48 34.70
C ALA A 39 -5.59 -1.97 34.50
N LEU A 40 -6.63 -2.29 33.73
CA LEU A 40 -6.96 -3.68 33.39
C LEU A 40 -5.85 -4.37 32.59
N PHE A 41 -5.10 -3.62 31.78
CA PHE A 41 -3.93 -4.18 31.09
C PHE A 41 -2.80 -4.54 32.03
N ASP A 42 -2.61 -3.77 33.11
CA ASP A 42 -1.56 -4.00 34.11
C ASP A 42 -1.82 -5.28 34.89
N ASP A 43 -3.09 -5.54 35.27
CA ASP A 43 -3.49 -6.77 35.95
C ASP A 43 -3.26 -8.04 35.12
N MET A 44 -3.25 -7.93 33.78
CA MET A 44 -2.94 -9.02 32.86
C MET A 44 -1.43 -9.23 32.66
N ASP A 45 -0.62 -8.18 32.85
CA ASP A 45 0.84 -8.18 32.69
C ASP A 45 1.59 -8.56 33.99
N MET A 46 0.88 -8.81 35.09
CA MET A 46 1.37 -9.20 36.43
C MET A 46 2.00 -10.62 36.52
N GLU A 47 2.68 -11.06 35.46
CA GLU A 47 3.71 -12.11 35.51
C GLU A 47 5.14 -11.55 35.33
N GLY A 48 5.34 -10.22 35.30
CA GLY A 48 6.68 -9.62 35.20
C GLY A 48 6.82 -8.23 35.85
N GLU A 49 7.64 -8.16 36.90
CA GLU A 49 7.94 -7.02 37.79
C GLU A 49 7.88 -5.60 37.16
N SER A 50 7.25 -4.68 37.90
CA SER A 50 7.19 -3.24 37.65
C SER A 50 8.42 -2.54 38.25
N GLY A 51 9.31 -2.04 37.39
CA GLY A 51 10.45 -1.21 37.80
C GLY A 51 10.16 0.27 37.60
N GLU A 52 10.09 1.05 38.68
CA GLU A 52 10.12 2.52 38.63
C GLU A 52 11.56 2.98 38.32
N GLY A 53 11.79 3.53 37.12
CA GLY A 53 13.08 4.12 36.74
C GLY A 53 13.01 5.64 36.70
N GLN A 54 13.65 6.33 37.65
CA GLN A 54 14.02 7.74 37.47
C GLN A 54 15.22 7.81 36.50
N ALA A 55 15.02 8.37 35.31
CA ALA A 55 16.12 8.58 34.36
C ALA A 55 16.96 9.81 34.81
N GLY A 56 18.05 9.56 35.53
CA GLY A 56 19.15 10.52 35.70
C GLY A 56 19.98 10.68 34.41
N GLU A 57 20.72 11.79 34.32
CA GLU A 57 21.45 12.47 33.20
C GLU A 57 22.04 11.71 31.98
N LEU A 58 21.90 10.40 31.81
CA LEU A 58 22.27 9.70 30.58
C LEU A 58 21.30 8.53 30.30
N PHE A 59 20.48 8.68 29.26
CA PHE A 59 19.62 7.60 28.74
C PHE A 59 20.50 6.42 28.30
N SER A 60 20.24 5.21 28.81
CA SER A 60 20.78 3.97 28.27
C SER A 60 19.64 3.10 27.78
N ALA A 61 19.78 2.50 26.59
CA ALA A 61 18.90 1.45 26.06
C ALA A 61 18.75 0.21 26.98
N ASP A 62 19.40 0.18 28.15
CA ASP A 62 19.25 -0.83 29.21
C ASP A 62 18.09 -0.54 30.18
N LEU A 63 17.39 0.60 30.04
CA LEU A 63 16.29 1.00 30.95
C LEU A 63 15.08 0.06 30.95
N ASN A 64 14.78 -0.62 29.83
CA ASN A 64 13.68 -1.58 29.79
C ASN A 64 13.97 -2.73 28.80
N PRO A 65 14.37 -3.92 29.28
CA PRO A 65 14.61 -5.09 28.44
C PRO A 65 13.41 -5.47 27.55
N ARG A 66 12.17 -5.14 27.96
CA ARG A 66 10.95 -5.44 27.19
C ARG A 66 10.89 -4.72 25.84
N TRP A 67 11.62 -3.61 25.68
CA TRP A 67 11.63 -2.86 24.43
C TRP A 67 12.39 -3.58 23.33
N ARG A 68 13.46 -4.32 23.64
CA ARG A 68 14.28 -4.97 22.62
C ARG A 68 13.54 -6.12 21.96
N ARG A 69 13.90 -6.43 20.72
CA ARG A 69 13.51 -7.71 20.10
C ARG A 69 14.15 -8.86 20.87
N PRO A 70 13.58 -10.08 20.79
CA PRO A 70 14.26 -11.28 21.26
C PRO A 70 15.70 -11.35 20.71
N THR A 71 16.61 -11.94 21.49
CA THR A 71 17.98 -12.13 21.00
C THR A 71 17.96 -13.14 19.87
N ALA A 72 18.46 -12.73 18.71
CA ALA A 72 18.58 -13.58 17.55
C ALA A 72 19.47 -14.81 17.88
N PRO A 73 18.98 -16.05 17.67
CA PRO A 73 19.80 -17.25 17.78
C PRO A 73 21.08 -17.14 16.94
N PRO A 74 22.20 -17.75 17.37
CA PRO A 74 23.39 -17.80 16.54
C PRO A 74 23.08 -18.56 15.25
N LEU A 75 23.37 -17.94 14.11
CA LEU A 75 23.12 -18.50 12.78
C LEU A 75 24.45 -18.95 12.18
N GLN A 76 24.53 -20.21 11.74
CA GLN A 76 25.66 -20.78 11.00
C GLN A 76 25.29 -20.83 9.50
N PRO A 77 25.83 -19.92 8.65
CA PRO A 77 25.42 -19.83 7.26
C PRO A 77 25.56 -21.13 6.47
N ASP A 78 26.55 -21.95 6.79
CA ASP A 78 26.82 -23.22 6.09
C ASP A 78 25.84 -24.35 6.43
N LYS A 79 25.02 -24.21 7.48
CA LYS A 79 24.11 -25.27 7.97
C LYS A 79 22.67 -24.82 8.10
N ASP A 80 22.46 -23.57 8.46
CA ASP A 80 21.15 -23.06 8.82
C ASP A 80 20.51 -22.36 7.62
N THR A 81 19.22 -22.62 7.42
CA THR A 81 18.39 -21.87 6.46
C THR A 81 17.78 -20.66 7.17
N LEU A 82 17.85 -19.47 6.58
CA LEU A 82 17.20 -18.27 7.10
C LEU A 82 15.88 -18.01 6.38
N ILE A 83 14.78 -17.97 7.13
CA ILE A 83 13.42 -17.73 6.60
C ILE A 83 12.85 -16.47 7.24
N PHE A 84 12.40 -15.52 6.42
CA PHE A 84 11.81 -14.28 6.90
C PHE A 84 10.74 -13.73 5.94
N GLN A 85 9.78 -12.99 6.48
CA GLN A 85 8.80 -12.26 5.69
C GLN A 85 9.32 -10.88 5.37
N GLN A 86 9.49 -10.58 4.08
CA GLN A 86 9.90 -9.24 3.63
C GLN A 86 8.73 -8.25 3.77
N ILE A 87 8.99 -7.02 4.21
CA ILE A 87 7.97 -5.97 4.39
C ILE A 87 8.24 -4.73 3.53
N ASP A 88 9.51 -4.48 3.23
CA ASP A 88 9.97 -3.33 2.46
C ASP A 88 11.20 -3.72 1.64
N LEU A 89 11.35 -3.09 0.47
CA LEU A 89 12.57 -3.20 -0.31
C LEU A 89 12.96 -1.84 -0.87
N ASP A 90 14.27 -1.64 -0.97
CA ASP A 90 14.87 -0.53 -1.70
C ASP A 90 16.12 -1.02 -2.46
N TYR A 91 16.83 -0.09 -3.09
CA TYR A 91 18.15 -0.38 -3.64
C TYR A 91 19.11 0.77 -3.37
N TYR A 92 20.39 0.44 -3.41
CA TYR A 92 21.48 1.41 -3.32
C TYR A 92 22.63 1.02 -4.24
N LEU A 93 23.53 1.97 -4.51
CA LEU A 93 24.77 1.71 -5.21
C LEU A 93 25.89 1.44 -4.20
N GLY A 94 26.25 0.17 -4.04
CA GLY A 94 27.25 -0.33 -3.11
C GLY A 94 28.56 -0.74 -3.79
N SER A 95 29.53 -1.20 -3.00
CA SER A 95 30.73 -1.86 -3.51
C SER A 95 30.45 -3.34 -3.78
N ALA A 96 31.19 -3.93 -4.72
CA ALA A 96 31.15 -5.37 -4.95
C ALA A 96 31.61 -6.15 -3.69
N VAL A 97 30.88 -7.20 -3.33
CA VAL A 97 31.19 -8.08 -2.20
C VAL A 97 31.84 -9.38 -2.72
N ALA A 98 32.92 -9.81 -2.08
CA ALA A 98 33.63 -11.03 -2.50
C ALA A 98 32.72 -12.27 -2.37
N GLY A 99 32.72 -13.11 -3.40
CA GLY A 99 31.87 -14.31 -3.46
C GLY A 99 30.41 -14.05 -3.84
N MET A 100 29.99 -12.79 -4.01
CA MET A 100 28.66 -12.44 -4.51
C MET A 100 28.65 -12.29 -6.04
N PRO A 101 27.55 -12.65 -6.73
CA PRO A 101 27.45 -12.51 -8.18
C PRO A 101 27.39 -11.05 -8.62
N GLY A 102 27.75 -10.79 -9.87
CA GLY A 102 27.67 -9.47 -10.50
C GLY A 102 29.03 -8.86 -10.82
N GLN A 103 29.06 -7.54 -10.99
CA GLN A 103 30.29 -6.83 -11.33
C GLN A 103 31.23 -6.79 -10.12
N VAL A 104 32.52 -7.05 -10.36
CA VAL A 104 33.57 -7.08 -9.33
C VAL A 104 34.31 -5.75 -9.16
N GLN A 105 34.04 -4.76 -10.02
CA GLN A 105 34.68 -3.45 -10.03
C GLN A 105 33.64 -2.33 -10.15
N GLY A 106 33.89 -1.21 -9.49
CA GLY A 106 33.00 -0.05 -9.49
C GLY A 106 31.85 -0.18 -8.48
N LYS A 107 30.92 0.79 -8.56
CA LYS A 107 29.69 0.73 -7.77
C LYS A 107 28.67 -0.15 -8.46
N VAL A 108 28.04 -1.05 -7.71
CA VAL A 108 27.05 -2.01 -8.20
C VAL A 108 25.69 -1.76 -7.55
N PRO A 109 24.59 -1.95 -8.28
CA PRO A 109 23.26 -1.93 -7.70
C PRO A 109 23.08 -3.14 -6.77
N VAL A 110 22.65 -2.88 -5.54
CA VAL A 110 22.32 -3.91 -4.54
C VAL A 110 20.91 -3.63 -4.06
N VAL A 111 20.04 -4.64 -4.12
CA VAL A 111 18.68 -4.57 -3.58
C VAL A 111 18.75 -4.90 -2.10
N ARG A 112 18.09 -4.13 -1.23
CA ARG A 112 17.94 -4.48 0.19
C ARG A 112 16.51 -4.88 0.45
N MET A 113 16.35 -6.02 1.11
CA MET A 113 15.07 -6.47 1.66
C MET A 113 15.11 -6.37 3.17
N PHE A 114 14.10 -5.74 3.73
CA PHE A 114 13.88 -5.70 5.17
C PHE A 114 12.71 -6.59 5.53
N GLY A 115 12.83 -7.30 6.64
CA GLY A 115 11.77 -8.21 7.05
C GLY A 115 11.96 -8.80 8.45
N VAL A 116 11.12 -9.77 8.78
CA VAL A 116 11.03 -10.36 10.11
C VAL A 116 10.89 -11.88 10.03
N THR A 117 11.67 -12.59 10.84
CA THR A 117 11.58 -14.05 11.01
C THR A 117 10.33 -14.44 11.82
N ASP A 118 9.98 -15.73 11.85
CA ASP A 118 8.92 -16.24 12.74
C ASP A 118 9.19 -15.97 14.23
N GLY A 119 10.46 -16.00 14.63
CA GLY A 119 10.89 -15.70 16.00
C GLY A 119 10.85 -14.20 16.34
N GLY A 120 10.42 -13.33 15.41
CA GLY A 120 10.34 -11.89 15.64
C GLY A 120 11.68 -11.14 15.55
N ASN A 121 12.73 -11.78 15.01
CA ASN A 121 14.02 -11.13 14.74
C ASN A 121 13.96 -10.37 13.41
N SER A 122 14.50 -9.15 13.38
CA SER A 122 14.57 -8.36 12.15
C SER A 122 15.69 -8.85 11.22
N VAL A 123 15.50 -8.69 9.91
CA VAL A 123 16.45 -9.13 8.88
C VAL A 123 16.67 -7.98 7.90
N CYS A 124 17.94 -7.70 7.59
CA CYS A 124 18.35 -6.93 6.43
C CYS A 124 19.13 -7.84 5.49
N CYS A 125 18.55 -8.13 4.33
CA CYS A 125 19.12 -9.00 3.31
C CYS A 125 19.56 -8.17 2.11
N HIS A 126 20.87 -8.16 1.83
CA HIS A 126 21.48 -7.51 0.68
C HIS A 126 21.56 -8.51 -0.48
N VAL A 127 20.84 -8.22 -1.56
CA VAL A 127 20.72 -9.09 -2.73
C VAL A 127 21.58 -8.55 -3.86
N HIS A 128 22.54 -9.37 -4.30
CA HIS A 128 23.59 -9.00 -5.25
C HIS A 128 23.40 -9.62 -6.62
N GLY A 129 24.04 -9.01 -7.63
CA GLY A 129 24.15 -9.57 -8.98
C GLY A 129 22.98 -9.27 -9.91
N PHE A 130 22.02 -8.45 -9.48
CA PHE A 130 20.90 -8.02 -10.30
C PHE A 130 21.14 -6.61 -10.86
N ALA A 131 21.11 -6.45 -12.19
CA ALA A 131 21.36 -5.17 -12.86
C ALA A 131 20.09 -4.67 -13.57
N PRO A 132 19.86 -3.35 -13.64
CA PRO A 132 18.75 -2.79 -14.40
C PRO A 132 18.95 -3.02 -15.91
N TYR A 133 17.88 -3.36 -16.62
CA TYR A 133 17.92 -3.55 -18.07
C TYR A 133 16.60 -3.18 -18.75
N PHE A 134 16.67 -3.03 -20.07
CA PHE A 134 15.53 -2.85 -20.97
C PHE A 134 15.79 -3.55 -22.30
N TYR A 135 14.78 -3.67 -23.15
CA TYR A 135 14.88 -4.37 -24.43
C TYR A 135 14.88 -3.39 -25.62
N VAL A 136 15.62 -3.72 -26.69
CA VAL A 136 15.53 -3.06 -28.00
C VAL A 136 15.46 -4.08 -29.14
N PRO A 137 14.82 -3.76 -30.28
CA PRO A 137 14.83 -4.62 -31.46
C PRO A 137 16.23 -4.77 -32.05
N ALA A 138 16.60 -5.98 -32.46
CA ALA A 138 17.80 -6.22 -33.24
C ALA A 138 17.63 -5.66 -34.68
N PRO A 139 18.67 -5.02 -35.27
CA PRO A 139 18.65 -4.57 -36.67
C PRO A 139 18.41 -5.72 -37.65
N ALA A 140 17.61 -5.48 -38.70
CA ALA A 140 17.35 -6.48 -39.72
C ALA A 140 18.55 -6.61 -40.69
N GLY A 141 19.04 -7.84 -40.90
CA GLY A 141 20.01 -8.16 -41.97
C GLY A 141 21.47 -8.29 -41.53
N GLU A 142 21.81 -8.09 -40.26
CA GLU A 142 23.16 -8.38 -39.75
C GLU A 142 23.24 -9.81 -39.18
N PRO A 143 24.31 -10.59 -39.49
CA PRO A 143 24.58 -11.84 -38.80
C PRO A 143 24.74 -11.56 -37.30
N GLN A 144 24.38 -12.54 -36.46
CA GLN A 144 24.47 -12.45 -34.99
C GLN A 144 25.67 -11.58 -34.58
N PRO A 145 25.46 -10.39 -34.00
CA PRO A 145 26.60 -9.62 -33.55
C PRO A 145 27.32 -10.47 -32.49
N PRO A 146 28.61 -10.82 -32.67
CA PRO A 146 29.36 -11.41 -31.57
C PRO A 146 29.24 -10.42 -30.40
N LEU A 147 28.84 -10.91 -29.22
CA LEU A 147 28.70 -10.16 -27.96
C LEU A 147 29.40 -8.79 -28.04
N LEU A 148 28.65 -7.77 -28.46
CA LEU A 148 29.25 -6.49 -28.83
C LEU A 148 29.59 -5.77 -27.53
N GLN A 149 30.80 -6.00 -27.03
CA GLN A 149 31.37 -5.31 -25.88
C GLN A 149 31.69 -3.88 -26.32
N LEU A 150 30.68 -3.02 -26.42
CA LEU A 150 30.85 -1.59 -26.65
C LEU A 150 31.46 -0.97 -25.38
N SER A 151 32.78 -0.90 -25.33
CA SER A 151 33.48 -0.10 -24.33
C SER A 151 33.35 1.39 -24.70
N LEU A 152 32.27 2.05 -24.27
CA LEU A 152 32.30 3.51 -24.16
C LEU A 152 33.29 3.82 -23.04
N ARG A 153 34.39 4.54 -23.36
CA ARG A 153 35.56 4.81 -22.50
C ARG A 153 35.26 5.56 -21.17
N SER A 154 34.01 5.63 -20.71
CA SER A 154 33.62 6.20 -19.42
C SER A 154 32.37 5.56 -18.78
N VAL A 155 31.77 4.51 -19.35
CA VAL A 155 30.59 3.81 -18.79
C VAL A 155 30.74 2.31 -19.01
N VAL A 156 30.71 1.54 -17.92
CA VAL A 156 31.10 0.12 -17.85
C VAL A 156 30.06 -0.79 -18.54
N TYR A 157 30.52 -1.47 -19.60
CA TYR A 157 30.03 -2.68 -20.30
C TYR A 157 28.52 -2.96 -20.43
N THR A 158 27.98 -2.70 -21.63
CA THR A 158 26.70 -3.24 -22.13
C THR A 158 26.85 -4.76 -22.40
N PHE A 159 26.15 -5.61 -21.65
CA PHE A 159 25.96 -7.02 -22.06
C PHE A 159 24.74 -7.10 -22.97
N MET A 160 24.97 -7.37 -24.25
CA MET A 160 23.92 -7.67 -25.23
C MET A 160 23.67 -9.18 -25.25
N VAL A 161 22.58 -9.63 -24.63
CA VAL A 161 22.08 -11.00 -24.80
C VAL A 161 20.88 -10.93 -25.76
N MET A 162 20.97 -11.69 -26.86
CA MET A 162 19.88 -11.84 -27.83
C MET A 162 18.89 -12.87 -27.30
N TYR A 163 17.64 -12.46 -27.07
CA TYR A 163 16.51 -13.36 -26.88
C TYR A 163 15.49 -13.08 -27.98
N ASP A 164 15.34 -14.01 -28.91
CA ASP A 164 14.31 -13.99 -29.97
C ASP A 164 14.15 -12.64 -30.69
N ARG A 165 15.26 -12.13 -31.27
CA ARG A 165 15.40 -10.83 -31.99
C ARG A 165 15.38 -9.55 -31.13
N LEU A 166 15.46 -9.66 -29.80
CA LEU A 166 15.59 -8.52 -28.89
C LEU A 166 16.96 -8.53 -28.19
N LEU A 167 17.55 -7.34 -28.04
CA LEU A 167 18.78 -7.11 -27.29
C LEU A 167 18.44 -6.61 -25.89
N ILE A 168 19.00 -7.25 -24.87
CA ILE A 168 19.01 -6.73 -23.50
C ILE A 168 20.12 -5.68 -23.39
N ILE A 169 19.81 -4.50 -22.86
CA ILE A 169 20.78 -3.43 -22.66
C ILE A 169 20.82 -3.01 -21.20
N ILE A 170 22.03 -3.08 -20.64
CA ILE A 170 22.36 -2.68 -19.27
C ILE A 170 22.96 -1.26 -19.38
N PHE A 171 22.19 -0.24 -19.00
CA PHE A 171 22.49 1.20 -19.08
C PHE A 171 22.48 1.88 -20.48
N SER A 172 22.19 3.19 -20.46
CA SER A 172 22.26 4.14 -21.60
C SER A 172 21.02 4.34 -22.49
N LYS A 173 19.80 4.21 -21.93
CA LYS A 173 18.51 4.52 -22.61
C LYS A 173 18.55 5.84 -23.40
N ARG A 174 18.97 6.94 -22.76
CA ARG A 174 18.98 8.28 -23.37
C ARG A 174 19.88 8.37 -24.60
N ILE A 175 21.01 7.66 -24.60
CA ILE A 175 21.96 7.65 -25.72
C ILE A 175 21.41 6.81 -26.88
N LEU A 176 20.65 5.74 -26.58
CA LEU A 176 20.07 4.85 -27.59
C LEU A 176 18.79 5.42 -28.23
N GLU A 177 17.94 6.10 -27.46
CA GLU A 177 16.74 6.76 -27.98
C GLU A 177 17.07 8.02 -28.79
N GLN A 178 18.08 8.80 -28.37
CA GLN A 178 18.53 10.00 -29.10
C GLN A 178 19.45 9.65 -30.27
N GLY A 179 19.92 8.40 -30.34
CA GLY A 179 20.90 7.91 -31.28
C GLY A 179 22.32 8.37 -30.93
N PHE A 180 23.32 7.57 -31.33
CA PHE A 180 24.73 7.95 -31.26
C PHE A 180 25.32 7.96 -32.67
N LYS A 181 26.11 8.99 -32.99
CA LYS A 181 26.83 9.06 -34.26
C LYS A 181 28.21 8.44 -34.07
N PHE A 182 28.40 7.21 -34.54
CA PHE A 182 29.72 6.60 -34.60
C PHE A 182 30.33 6.87 -35.99
N ALA A 183 31.40 7.68 -36.05
CA ALA A 183 32.12 7.99 -37.28
C ALA A 183 31.21 8.38 -38.47
N ASN A 184 31.35 7.72 -39.62
CA ASN A 184 30.60 7.99 -40.86
C ASN A 184 29.27 7.22 -40.96
N PHE A 185 28.84 6.53 -39.90
CA PHE A 185 27.58 5.79 -39.89
C PHE A 185 26.39 6.74 -39.64
N SER A 186 25.23 6.38 -40.21
CA SER A 186 23.98 7.12 -40.04
C SER A 186 23.49 7.04 -38.58
N LEU A 187 22.83 8.11 -38.11
CA LEU A 187 22.19 8.12 -36.81
C LEU A 187 21.05 7.08 -36.81
N GLN A 188 21.22 5.99 -36.07
CA GLN A 188 20.17 5.01 -35.84
C GLN A 188 19.56 5.24 -34.46
N SER A 189 18.24 5.43 -34.43
CA SER A 189 17.45 5.49 -33.20
C SER A 189 16.72 4.16 -33.00
N TYR A 190 16.68 3.68 -31.76
CA TYR A 190 16.05 2.42 -31.40
C TYR A 190 14.83 2.66 -30.51
N SER A 191 13.74 1.93 -30.79
CA SER A 191 12.59 1.88 -29.88
C SER A 191 12.93 1.04 -28.67
N ALA A 192 12.80 1.62 -27.47
CA ALA A 192 13.03 0.91 -26.22
C ALA A 192 11.73 0.33 -25.66
N TYR A 193 11.81 -0.90 -25.14
CA TYR A 193 10.71 -1.64 -24.50
C TYR A 193 11.05 -1.83 -23.03
N GLU A 194 10.04 -1.78 -22.17
CA GLU A 194 10.17 -1.89 -20.70
C GLU A 194 11.13 -0.88 -20.04
N ALA A 195 11.59 0.13 -20.77
CA ALA A 195 12.55 1.12 -20.28
C ALA A 195 11.96 2.15 -19.29
N ASN A 196 10.74 1.93 -18.79
CA ASN A 196 10.04 2.76 -17.81
C ASN A 196 9.44 1.91 -16.66
N ILE A 197 10.11 0.79 -16.35
CA ILE A 197 9.80 -0.05 -15.20
C ILE A 197 10.75 0.31 -14.06
N ASP A 198 10.18 0.48 -12.86
CA ASP A 198 10.94 0.78 -11.65
C ASP A 198 11.83 -0.43 -11.31
N PHE A 199 13.07 -0.19 -10.86
CA PHE A 199 14.08 -1.25 -10.69
C PHE A 199 13.63 -2.35 -9.72
N GLU A 200 12.97 -1.95 -8.63
CA GLU A 200 12.40 -2.81 -7.62
C GLU A 200 11.32 -3.72 -8.21
N ILE A 201 10.44 -3.17 -9.06
CA ILE A 201 9.41 -3.95 -9.75
C ILE A 201 10.04 -4.94 -10.71
N ARG A 202 11.08 -4.53 -11.46
CA ARG A 202 11.80 -5.45 -12.36
C ARG A 202 12.41 -6.62 -11.59
N PHE A 203 13.14 -6.32 -10.52
CA PHE A 203 13.74 -7.33 -9.65
C PHE A 203 12.68 -8.30 -9.09
N MET A 204 11.57 -7.76 -8.60
CA MET A 204 10.46 -8.55 -8.05
C MET A 204 9.76 -9.44 -9.09
N VAL A 205 9.66 -8.98 -10.34
CA VAL A 205 9.09 -9.77 -11.45
C VAL A 205 10.03 -10.91 -11.82
N ASP A 206 11.32 -10.63 -11.99
CA ASP A 206 12.30 -11.62 -12.47
C ASP A 206 12.63 -12.69 -11.43
N SER A 207 12.60 -12.33 -10.16
CA SER A 207 12.89 -13.24 -9.04
C SER A 207 11.63 -13.91 -8.47
N ASP A 208 10.47 -13.70 -9.10
CA ASP A 208 9.13 -14.09 -8.62
C ASP A 208 8.83 -13.69 -7.14
N VAL A 209 9.43 -12.59 -6.69
CA VAL A 209 9.20 -12.01 -5.35
C VAL A 209 7.96 -11.13 -5.40
N VAL A 210 6.98 -11.38 -4.53
CA VAL A 210 5.79 -10.51 -4.36
C VAL A 210 5.86 -9.71 -3.06
N GLY A 211 4.99 -8.70 -2.92
CA GLY A 211 4.91 -7.92 -1.68
C GLY A 211 4.51 -8.81 -0.49
N CYS A 212 5.17 -8.64 0.66
CA CYS A 212 4.85 -9.37 1.89
C CYS A 212 4.93 -10.90 1.80
N CYS A 213 5.74 -11.44 0.88
CA CYS A 213 6.01 -12.87 0.80
C CYS A 213 7.08 -13.32 1.79
N TRP A 214 7.17 -14.64 1.96
CA TRP A 214 8.24 -15.28 2.71
C TRP A 214 9.42 -15.58 1.77
N ILE A 215 10.60 -15.20 2.22
CA ILE A 215 11.87 -15.43 1.53
C ILE A 215 12.65 -16.45 2.35
N GLU A 216 13.24 -17.43 1.66
CA GLU A 216 14.11 -18.43 2.22
C GLU A 216 15.51 -18.29 1.61
N LEU A 217 16.52 -18.26 2.48
CA LEU A 217 17.94 -18.27 2.12
C LEU A 217 18.52 -19.64 2.51
N PRO A 218 18.81 -20.51 1.54
CA PRO A 218 19.31 -21.86 1.81
C PRO A 218 20.69 -21.86 2.50
N SER A 219 20.97 -22.90 3.27
CA SER A 219 22.29 -23.13 3.88
C SER A 219 23.41 -23.14 2.82
N GLY A 220 24.52 -22.45 3.10
CA GLY A 220 25.70 -22.34 2.24
C GLY A 220 25.56 -21.33 1.09
N LYS A 221 24.44 -20.59 1.03
CA LYS A 221 24.14 -19.65 -0.06
C LYS A 221 24.17 -18.18 0.33
N TYR A 222 24.23 -17.87 1.61
CA TYR A 222 24.31 -16.52 2.12
C TYR A 222 25.52 -16.35 3.03
N GLN A 223 25.93 -15.10 3.24
CA GLN A 223 27.02 -14.72 4.15
C GLN A 223 26.48 -13.77 5.21
N LEU A 224 26.96 -13.89 6.46
CA LEU A 224 26.64 -12.94 7.53
C LEU A 224 27.61 -11.77 7.50
N ARG A 225 27.11 -10.54 7.68
CA ARG A 225 27.95 -9.36 7.89
C ARG A 225 28.39 -9.23 9.35
N GLU A 226 29.59 -8.71 9.56
CA GLU A 226 30.17 -8.51 10.91
C GLU A 226 29.46 -7.39 11.71
N GLU A 227 28.89 -6.40 11.02
CA GLU A 227 28.14 -5.32 11.67
C GLU A 227 26.82 -5.86 12.23
N LYS A 228 26.80 -6.10 13.55
CA LYS A 228 25.61 -6.55 14.26
C LYS A 228 24.56 -5.44 14.30
N ASN A 229 23.41 -5.70 13.67
CA ASN A 229 22.18 -5.01 14.03
C ASN A 229 21.67 -5.57 15.37
N PRO A 230 21.33 -4.74 16.39
CA PRO A 230 21.00 -5.26 17.71
C PRO A 230 19.65 -5.97 17.61
N GLY A 231 19.63 -7.30 17.85
CA GLY A 231 18.40 -8.11 17.79
C GLY A 231 17.95 -8.53 16.38
N GLY A 232 18.84 -8.51 15.38
CA GLY A 232 18.53 -8.94 14.01
C GLY A 232 19.70 -9.54 13.25
N TYR A 233 19.44 -9.97 12.01
CA TYR A 233 20.42 -10.53 11.08
C TYR A 233 20.71 -9.54 9.94
N GLU A 234 21.98 -9.43 9.56
CA GLU A 234 22.38 -8.74 8.34
C GLU A 234 23.17 -9.71 7.45
N VAL A 235 22.65 -9.97 6.24
CA VAL A 235 23.14 -11.03 5.36
C VAL A 235 23.30 -10.54 3.93
N ASP A 236 24.22 -11.17 3.20
CA ASP A 236 24.41 -11.02 1.77
C ASP A 236 24.00 -12.31 1.05
N VAL A 237 23.31 -12.21 -0.08
CA VAL A 237 22.92 -13.35 -0.92
C VAL A 237 22.95 -12.98 -2.41
N GLY A 238 23.23 -13.96 -3.27
CA GLY A 238 23.04 -13.81 -4.72
C GLY A 238 21.56 -13.82 -5.10
N TRP A 239 21.16 -12.98 -6.05
CA TRP A 239 19.74 -12.89 -6.47
C TRP A 239 19.16 -14.20 -7.02
N THR A 240 20.02 -15.09 -7.54
CA THR A 240 19.65 -16.43 -8.03
C THR A 240 19.57 -17.49 -6.94
N ASP A 241 20.05 -17.20 -5.72
CA ASP A 241 20.14 -18.17 -4.64
C ASP A 241 19.00 -18.04 -3.61
N LEU A 242 18.25 -16.94 -3.63
CA LEU A 242 17.09 -16.75 -2.77
C LEU A 242 15.86 -17.50 -3.32
N ILE A 243 15.02 -18.01 -2.42
CA ILE A 243 13.77 -18.69 -2.77
C ILE A 243 12.59 -17.82 -2.31
N SER A 244 11.73 -17.46 -3.25
CA SER A 244 10.47 -16.75 -3.00
C SER A 244 9.34 -17.76 -2.84
N HIS A 245 8.65 -17.75 -1.70
CA HIS A 245 7.51 -18.63 -1.45
C HIS A 245 6.18 -17.95 -1.81
N PRO A 246 5.30 -18.61 -2.59
CA PRO A 246 3.98 -18.09 -2.89
C PRO A 246 3.15 -18.03 -1.59
N ALA A 247 2.33 -16.98 -1.43
CA ALA A 247 1.47 -16.82 -0.25
C ALA A 247 0.25 -17.79 -0.32
N GLU A 248 0.50 -19.09 -0.24
CA GLU A 248 -0.50 -20.16 -0.22
C GLU A 248 -0.13 -21.19 0.86
N GLY A 249 -1.12 -21.91 1.41
CA GLY A 249 -0.89 -22.88 2.48
C GLY A 249 -0.19 -22.27 3.70
N ASP A 250 0.88 -22.92 4.17
CA ASP A 250 1.63 -22.51 5.36
C ASP A 250 2.31 -21.13 5.20
N TRP A 251 2.56 -20.69 3.96
CA TRP A 251 3.18 -19.40 3.65
C TRP A 251 2.17 -18.23 3.64
N GLN A 252 0.89 -18.47 3.92
CA GLN A 252 -0.10 -17.40 4.12
C GLN A 252 0.07 -16.67 5.45
N ARG A 253 0.78 -17.27 6.41
CA ARG A 253 1.02 -16.68 7.73
C ARG A 253 1.71 -15.31 7.65
N ILE A 254 1.54 -14.54 8.72
CA ILE A 254 2.09 -13.20 8.88
C ILE A 254 3.08 -13.24 10.04
N ALA A 255 4.26 -12.65 9.85
CA ALA A 255 5.28 -12.55 10.89
C ALA A 255 4.77 -11.66 12.05
N PRO A 256 5.30 -11.81 13.28
CA PRO A 256 4.92 -10.98 14.42
C PRO A 256 5.50 -9.55 14.29
N LEU A 257 4.96 -8.77 13.37
CA LEU A 257 5.39 -7.40 13.08
C LEU A 257 5.14 -6.49 14.29
N ARG A 258 6.09 -5.63 14.61
CA ARG A 258 5.92 -4.56 15.61
C ARG A 258 5.32 -3.32 14.96
N VAL A 259 4.13 -2.93 15.39
CA VAL A 259 3.43 -1.73 14.97
C VAL A 259 3.55 -0.68 16.08
N LEU A 260 4.30 0.39 15.81
CA LEU A 260 4.40 1.56 16.68
C LEU A 260 3.36 2.59 16.23
N SER A 261 2.48 2.99 17.13
CA SER A 261 1.65 4.19 16.99
C SER A 261 2.14 5.26 17.94
N PHE A 262 2.23 6.49 17.48
CA PHE A 262 2.67 7.61 18.29
C PHE A 262 1.89 8.88 17.96
N ASP A 263 1.90 9.80 18.91
CA ASP A 263 1.27 11.11 18.85
C ASP A 263 2.13 12.11 19.64
N ILE A 264 2.09 13.39 19.26
CA ILE A 264 2.89 14.44 19.91
C ILE A 264 2.01 15.60 20.38
N GLU A 265 2.42 16.22 21.47
CA GLU A 265 1.83 17.47 21.95
C GLU A 265 2.85 18.61 21.95
N CYS A 266 2.39 19.79 21.51
CA CYS A 266 3.19 20.99 21.40
C CYS A 266 2.57 22.14 22.21
N ALA A 267 3.38 22.86 22.98
CA ALA A 267 2.92 24.06 23.69
C ALA A 267 2.96 25.28 22.77
N GLY A 268 1.83 25.59 22.14
CA GLY A 268 1.70 26.71 21.21
C GLY A 268 1.36 28.06 21.88
N ARG A 269 1.59 29.14 21.12
CA ARG A 269 1.11 30.49 21.44
C ARG A 269 -0.40 30.61 21.20
N LYS A 270 -1.11 31.39 22.04
CA LYS A 270 -2.57 31.53 21.94
C LYS A 270 -2.98 32.11 20.58
N GLY A 271 -3.88 31.41 19.89
CA GLY A 271 -4.44 31.81 18.59
C GLY A 271 -3.54 31.55 17.37
N VAL A 272 -2.36 30.94 17.56
CA VAL A 272 -1.40 30.62 16.50
C VAL A 272 -1.26 29.10 16.42
N PHE A 273 -1.25 28.55 15.20
CA PHE A 273 -0.97 27.13 15.01
C PHE A 273 0.51 26.86 15.31
N PRO A 274 0.88 25.74 15.97
CA PRO A 274 2.26 25.50 16.38
C PRO A 274 3.27 25.56 15.22
N GLU A 275 4.38 26.27 15.44
CA GLU A 275 5.51 26.43 14.52
C GLU A 275 6.75 25.77 15.13
N ALA A 276 7.40 24.85 14.41
CA ALA A 276 8.50 24.04 14.95
C ALA A 276 9.74 24.87 15.34
N GLU A 277 9.90 26.06 14.76
CA GLU A 277 10.99 26.99 15.03
C GLU A 277 10.86 27.65 16.41
N VAL A 278 9.63 27.76 16.95
CA VAL A 278 9.33 28.53 18.15
C VAL A 278 8.74 27.64 19.23
N ASP A 279 7.64 26.96 18.91
CA ASP A 279 6.81 26.25 19.87
C ASP A 279 7.43 24.86 20.19
N PRO A 280 7.63 24.50 21.48
CA PRO A 280 8.30 23.25 21.87
C PRO A 280 7.39 22.03 21.80
N VAL A 281 7.99 20.87 21.51
CA VAL A 281 7.38 19.56 21.75
C VAL A 281 7.49 19.27 23.26
N ILE A 282 6.35 18.98 23.88
CA ILE A 282 6.24 18.82 25.34
C ILE A 282 5.91 17.39 25.75
N GLN A 283 5.21 16.63 24.90
CA GLN A 283 4.94 15.21 25.15
C GLN A 283 5.00 14.41 23.85
N ILE A 284 5.45 13.17 23.94
CA ILE A 284 5.35 12.17 22.86
C ILE A 284 4.83 10.89 23.49
N ALA A 285 3.63 10.46 23.11
CA ALA A 285 3.09 9.16 23.51
C ALA A 285 3.45 8.10 22.47
N SER A 286 3.72 6.87 22.90
CA SER A 286 4.10 5.77 22.03
C SER A 286 3.52 4.46 22.54
N MET A 287 2.74 3.80 21.68
CA MET A 287 2.12 2.50 21.90
C MET A 287 2.67 1.50 20.90
N VAL A 288 3.17 0.36 21.35
CA VAL A 288 3.70 -0.70 20.46
C VAL A 288 2.92 -1.98 20.66
N GLN A 289 2.46 -2.53 19.55
CA GLN A 289 1.69 -3.76 19.50
C GLN A 289 2.31 -4.74 18.52
N ARG A 290 2.25 -6.03 18.82
CA ARG A 290 2.62 -7.08 17.86
C ARG A 290 1.41 -7.50 17.06
N GLN A 291 1.60 -7.70 15.76
CA GLN A 291 0.52 -8.13 14.88
C GLN A 291 -0.07 -9.46 15.34
N GLY A 292 -1.38 -9.49 15.57
CA GLY A 292 -2.11 -10.66 16.07
C GLY A 292 -2.39 -10.65 17.57
N GLU A 293 -1.68 -9.83 18.35
CA GLU A 293 -2.00 -9.60 19.77
C GLU A 293 -3.15 -8.58 19.90
N LYS A 294 -3.95 -8.70 20.96
CA LYS A 294 -5.08 -7.80 21.21
C LYS A 294 -4.65 -6.46 21.79
N GLU A 295 -3.67 -6.49 22.69
CA GLU A 295 -3.23 -5.32 23.45
C GLU A 295 -1.81 -4.90 23.11
N PRO A 296 -1.46 -3.61 23.27
CA PRO A 296 -0.10 -3.13 23.15
C PRO A 296 0.74 -3.56 24.37
N PHE A 297 1.94 -4.08 24.11
CA PHE A 297 2.89 -4.54 25.15
C PHE A 297 3.89 -3.46 25.58
N ILE A 298 3.95 -2.33 24.86
CA ILE A 298 4.70 -1.13 25.27
C ILE A 298 3.75 0.05 25.26
N ARG A 299 3.71 0.75 26.39
CA ARG A 299 2.89 1.94 26.62
C ARG A 299 3.81 2.96 27.30
N THR A 300 4.27 3.97 26.55
CA THR A 300 5.30 4.91 27.05
C THR A 300 4.98 6.35 26.67
N VAL A 301 5.18 7.27 27.62
CA VAL A 301 5.10 8.72 27.38
C VAL A 301 6.43 9.37 27.72
N PHE A 302 6.95 10.16 26.78
CA PHE A 302 8.10 11.04 26.98
C PHE A 302 7.56 12.43 27.29
N THR A 303 7.80 12.96 28.49
CA THR A 303 7.25 14.25 28.92
C THR A 303 8.36 15.25 29.24
N LEU A 304 8.15 16.52 28.89
CA LEU A 304 8.96 17.62 29.38
C LEU A 304 8.44 18.02 30.77
N GLN A 305 9.35 18.14 31.74
CA GLN A 305 9.07 18.31 33.17
C GLN A 305 8.47 17.06 33.84
N SER A 306 8.26 17.13 35.17
CA SER A 306 7.75 16.02 35.98
C SER A 306 6.29 15.70 35.68
N CYS A 307 5.93 14.43 35.61
CA CYS A 307 4.56 13.99 35.38
C CYS A 307 4.21 12.95 36.45
N ALA A 308 3.01 13.02 37.01
CA ALA A 308 2.54 12.00 37.93
C ALA A 308 2.35 10.66 37.19
N SER A 309 2.45 9.55 37.93
CA SER A 309 2.40 8.20 37.37
C SER A 309 1.03 7.87 36.76
N ILE A 310 1.04 7.03 35.73
CA ILE A 310 -0.16 6.51 35.06
C ILE A 310 -0.07 4.99 35.13
N VAL A 311 -1.09 4.36 35.72
CA VAL A 311 -1.14 2.90 35.88
C VAL A 311 -1.05 2.22 34.51
N GLY A 312 -0.30 1.12 34.45
CA GLY A 312 -0.06 0.39 33.21
C GLY A 312 0.83 1.09 32.18
N SER A 313 1.34 2.30 32.42
CA SER A 313 2.15 3.05 31.44
C SER A 313 3.47 3.55 32.01
N GLN A 314 4.55 3.47 31.21
CA GLN A 314 5.85 4.00 31.59
C GLN A 314 5.97 5.48 31.26
N ILE A 315 6.29 6.31 32.25
CA ILE A 315 6.44 7.76 32.07
C ILE A 315 7.91 8.15 32.21
N LEU A 316 8.44 8.81 31.18
CA LEU A 316 9.84 9.25 31.11
C LEU A 316 9.87 10.78 31.10
N CYS A 317 10.28 11.36 32.21
CA CYS A 317 10.32 12.81 32.40
C CYS A 317 11.70 13.39 32.06
N PHE A 318 11.76 14.48 31.31
CA PHE A 318 13.00 15.15 30.90
C PHE A 318 12.99 16.62 31.27
N THR A 319 14.15 17.17 31.65
CA THR A 319 14.28 18.61 31.93
C THR A 319 14.47 19.46 30.68
N GLN A 320 15.05 18.88 29.63
CA GLN A 320 15.36 19.58 28.39
C GLN A 320 14.71 18.88 27.20
N GLU A 321 14.12 19.65 26.30
CA GLU A 321 13.48 19.14 25.08
C GLU A 321 14.46 18.35 24.19
N LYS A 322 15.73 18.76 24.15
CA LYS A 322 16.77 18.03 23.40
C LYS A 322 16.93 16.59 23.87
N GLN A 323 16.89 16.38 25.19
CA GLN A 323 16.98 15.05 25.80
C GLN A 323 15.74 14.22 25.48
N LEU A 324 14.55 14.84 25.53
CA LEU A 324 13.29 14.20 25.16
C LEU A 324 13.33 13.68 23.71
N LEU A 325 13.68 14.55 22.75
CA LEU A 325 13.78 14.17 21.33
C LEU A 325 14.83 13.08 21.10
N GLN A 326 16.01 13.22 21.70
CA GLN A 326 17.08 12.23 21.57
C GLN A 326 16.67 10.86 22.13
N SER A 327 16.00 10.86 23.28
CA SER A 327 15.51 9.64 23.95
C SER A 327 14.40 8.96 23.14
N TRP A 328 13.48 9.73 22.55
CA TRP A 328 12.46 9.14 21.68
C TRP A 328 13.06 8.53 20.40
N ALA A 329 14.04 9.20 19.79
CA ALA A 329 14.75 8.63 18.64
C ALA A 329 15.51 7.34 19.01
N GLU A 330 16.07 7.26 20.22
CA GLU A 330 16.73 6.04 20.72
C GLU A 330 15.73 4.93 21.05
N PHE A 331 14.57 5.29 21.58
CA PHE A 331 13.46 4.37 21.76
C PHE A 331 13.02 3.74 20.44
N VAL A 332 12.80 4.53 19.38
CA VAL A 332 12.44 4.01 18.05
C VAL A 332 13.51 3.04 17.52
N ARG A 333 14.80 3.36 17.69
CA ARG A 333 15.90 2.48 17.30
C ARG A 333 15.95 1.18 18.10
N THR A 334 15.66 1.25 19.40
CA THR A 334 15.74 0.12 20.34
C THR A 334 14.54 -0.82 20.20
N VAL A 335 13.33 -0.27 20.04
CA VAL A 335 12.10 -1.02 19.79
C VAL A 335 12.11 -1.68 18.41
N ASP A 336 12.77 -1.03 17.44
CA ASP A 336 12.85 -1.48 16.06
C ASP A 336 11.47 -1.82 15.43
N PRO A 337 10.53 -0.86 15.36
CA PRO A 337 9.22 -1.11 14.77
C PRO A 337 9.30 -1.38 13.26
N ASP A 338 8.47 -2.31 12.79
CA ASP A 338 8.33 -2.67 11.38
C ASP A 338 7.41 -1.69 10.66
N ILE A 339 6.32 -1.32 11.34
CA ILE A 339 5.31 -0.37 10.87
C ILE A 339 5.24 0.78 11.86
N ILE A 340 5.25 2.00 11.34
CA ILE A 340 5.00 3.23 12.10
C ILE A 340 3.66 3.79 11.64
N THR A 341 2.71 3.90 12.57
CA THR A 341 1.36 4.42 12.35
C THR A 341 1.06 5.56 13.32
N GLY A 342 -0.15 6.10 13.21
CA GLY A 342 -0.62 7.28 13.91
C GLY A 342 -1.67 7.99 13.04
N TYR A 343 -2.06 9.20 13.42
CA TYR A 343 -3.05 9.98 12.70
C TYR A 343 -2.47 11.31 12.22
N ASN A 344 -2.24 11.47 10.92
CA ASN A 344 -1.62 12.65 10.31
C ASN A 344 -0.09 12.79 10.56
N ILE A 345 0.58 11.70 10.89
CA ILE A 345 2.03 11.64 11.16
C ILE A 345 2.89 12.09 9.98
N GLN A 346 2.44 11.89 8.74
CA GLN A 346 3.23 12.26 7.56
C GLN A 346 3.25 13.77 7.31
N ASN A 347 2.14 14.45 7.60
CA ASN A 347 1.97 15.87 7.28
C ASN A 347 2.16 16.79 8.50
N PHE A 348 2.08 16.27 9.73
CA PHE A 348 2.29 17.02 10.95
C PHE A 348 3.44 16.45 11.79
N ASP A 349 3.28 15.30 12.44
CA ASP A 349 4.16 14.86 13.53
C ASP A 349 5.63 14.69 13.10
N LEU A 350 5.90 13.88 12.08
CA LEU A 350 7.27 13.64 11.61
C LEU A 350 7.92 14.91 11.05
N PRO A 351 7.26 15.71 10.19
CA PRO A 351 7.81 17.01 9.79
C PRO A 351 8.09 17.95 10.96
N TYR A 352 7.19 18.03 11.93
CA TYR A 352 7.33 18.91 13.09
C TYR A 352 8.54 18.49 13.93
N LEU A 353 8.65 17.21 14.27
CA LEU A 353 9.77 16.64 15.03
C LEU A 353 11.12 16.85 14.31
N LEU A 354 11.20 16.61 13.00
CA LEU A 354 12.44 16.81 12.24
C LEU A 354 12.86 18.28 12.19
N ASN A 355 11.92 19.19 11.95
CA ASN A 355 12.19 20.63 11.94
C ASN A 355 12.57 21.14 13.32
N ARG A 356 11.87 20.68 14.37
CA ARG A 356 12.17 21.05 15.76
C ARG A 356 13.56 20.58 16.18
N ALA A 357 13.90 19.33 15.87
CA ALA A 357 15.23 18.77 16.11
C ALA A 357 16.33 19.55 15.36
N ALA A 358 16.06 19.98 14.13
CA ALA A 358 16.99 20.82 13.37
C ALA A 358 17.19 22.19 14.03
N THR A 359 16.12 22.87 14.45
CA THR A 359 16.17 24.14 15.18
C THR A 359 16.98 24.04 16.47
N LEU A 360 16.78 22.97 17.24
CA LEU A 360 17.48 22.72 18.50
C LEU A 360 18.89 22.12 18.33
N LYS A 361 19.30 21.82 17.08
CA LYS A 361 20.57 21.19 16.71
C LYS A 361 20.78 19.80 17.35
N VAL A 362 19.71 18.99 17.41
CA VAL A 362 19.76 17.60 17.88
C VAL A 362 20.20 16.71 16.72
N ASN A 363 21.52 16.64 16.49
CA ASN A 363 22.11 16.07 15.27
C ASN A 363 21.81 14.57 15.06
N PHE A 364 21.58 13.80 16.14
CA PHE A 364 21.32 12.36 16.08
C PHE A 364 19.83 11.98 16.03
N PHE A 365 18.93 12.95 16.16
CA PHE A 365 17.49 12.73 16.02
C PHE A 365 17.08 12.16 14.65
N PRO A 366 17.54 12.70 13.51
CA PRO A 366 17.00 12.36 12.20
C PRO A 366 17.54 11.02 11.64
N TYR A 367 18.06 10.13 12.47
CA TYR A 367 18.44 8.77 12.07
C TYR A 367 17.39 7.78 12.61
N LEU A 368 16.23 7.77 11.93
CA LEU A 368 15.04 7.02 12.36
C LEU A 368 14.83 5.72 11.56
N GLY A 369 15.45 5.58 10.39
CA GLY A 369 15.45 4.33 9.60
C GLY A 369 16.25 3.20 10.25
N ARG A 370 16.25 2.02 9.63
CA ARG A 370 17.10 0.88 10.04
C ARG A 370 18.56 1.05 9.60
N MET A 371 18.80 1.87 8.59
CA MET A 371 20.15 2.16 8.09
C MET A 371 20.79 3.30 8.89
N ARG A 372 21.77 2.96 9.73
CA ARG A 372 22.39 3.89 10.69
C ARG A 372 23.06 5.12 10.05
N GLY A 373 23.59 4.97 8.84
CA GLY A 373 24.27 6.04 8.11
C GLY A 373 23.35 6.93 7.27
N ILE A 374 22.05 6.67 7.23
CA ILE A 374 21.11 7.40 6.37
C ILE A 374 20.23 8.31 7.22
N LYS A 375 20.25 9.60 6.89
CA LYS A 375 19.42 10.61 7.53
C LYS A 375 18.02 10.60 6.91
N SER A 376 17.00 10.66 7.76
CA SER A 376 15.61 10.94 7.41
C SER A 376 15.47 12.42 7.04
N VAL A 377 14.95 12.65 5.83
CA VAL A 377 14.80 13.96 5.20
C VAL A 377 13.36 14.13 4.70
N LEU A 378 12.85 15.35 4.84
CA LEU A 378 11.54 15.73 4.34
C LEU A 378 11.59 15.96 2.83
N LYS A 379 10.62 15.40 2.11
CA LYS A 379 10.42 15.62 0.69
C LYS A 379 8.95 15.86 0.40
N ASP A 380 8.65 16.97 -0.27
CA ASP A 380 7.31 17.25 -0.76
C ASP A 380 6.94 16.30 -1.90
N SER A 381 5.70 15.82 -1.86
CA SER A 381 5.15 14.89 -2.83
C SER A 381 3.71 15.30 -3.17
N SER A 382 3.41 15.43 -4.46
CA SER A 382 2.04 15.68 -4.92
C SER A 382 1.47 14.42 -5.57
N PHE A 383 0.21 14.12 -5.26
CA PHE A 383 -0.53 13.04 -5.89
C PHE A 383 -1.83 13.58 -6.48
N GLN A 384 -2.13 13.20 -7.72
CA GLN A 384 -3.36 13.62 -8.39
C GLN A 384 -4.01 12.46 -9.13
N SER A 385 -5.31 12.28 -8.91
CA SER A 385 -6.15 11.38 -9.71
C SER A 385 -7.60 11.86 -9.74
N LYS A 386 -8.37 11.45 -10.75
CA LYS A 386 -9.82 11.75 -10.81
C LYS A 386 -10.58 11.19 -9.60
N GLN A 387 -10.15 10.04 -9.06
CA GLN A 387 -10.82 9.37 -7.94
C GLN A 387 -10.50 10.00 -6.58
N MET A 388 -9.26 10.44 -6.36
CA MET A 388 -8.79 10.93 -5.05
C MET A 388 -8.59 12.45 -4.98
N GLY A 389 -8.74 13.15 -6.10
CA GLY A 389 -8.41 14.57 -6.21
C GLY A 389 -6.90 14.83 -6.29
N ARG A 390 -6.52 16.10 -6.17
CA ARG A 390 -5.12 16.53 -5.97
C ARG A 390 -4.85 16.69 -4.49
N ARG A 391 -3.73 16.14 -4.03
CA ARG A 391 -3.25 16.26 -2.65
C ARG A 391 -1.76 16.54 -2.63
N GLU A 392 -1.35 17.36 -1.68
CA GLU A 392 0.04 17.66 -1.39
C GLU A 392 0.34 17.03 -0.04
N ASN A 393 1.32 16.14 -0.03
CA ASN A 393 1.75 15.38 1.12
C ASN A 393 3.25 15.55 1.31
N LYS A 394 3.71 15.34 2.53
CA LYS A 394 5.14 15.21 2.84
C LYS A 394 5.49 13.74 2.97
N THR A 395 6.72 13.41 2.58
CA THR A 395 7.29 12.08 2.72
C THR A 395 8.60 12.18 3.49
N VAL A 396 8.82 11.24 4.39
CA VAL A 396 10.06 11.08 5.15
C VAL A 396 10.64 9.72 4.82
N ASN A 397 11.92 9.64 4.46
CA ASN A 397 12.57 8.34 4.28
C ASN A 397 12.90 7.69 5.64
N MET A 398 12.51 6.43 5.80
CA MET A 398 12.81 5.58 6.95
C MET A 398 13.07 4.16 6.43
N GLU A 399 14.26 3.92 5.90
CA GLU A 399 14.62 2.70 5.21
C GLU A 399 14.35 1.47 6.08
N GLY A 400 13.57 0.52 5.55
CA GLY A 400 13.21 -0.72 6.24
C GLY A 400 12.08 -0.60 7.26
N ARG A 401 11.42 0.56 7.35
CA ARG A 401 10.22 0.78 8.17
C ARG A 401 9.08 1.29 7.29
N VAL A 402 7.92 0.66 7.39
CA VAL A 402 6.74 1.06 6.61
C VAL A 402 5.94 2.11 7.38
N GLN A 403 5.78 3.30 6.81
CA GLN A 403 4.89 4.32 7.37
C GLN A 403 3.45 4.08 6.91
N PHE A 404 2.54 3.90 7.86
CA PHE A 404 1.14 3.58 7.65
C PHE A 404 0.26 4.63 8.33
N ASP A 405 0.19 5.84 7.77
CA ASP A 405 -0.62 6.94 8.30
C ASP A 405 -2.12 6.67 8.09
N LEU A 406 -2.85 6.53 9.20
CA LEU A 406 -4.25 6.15 9.17
C LEU A 406 -5.13 7.20 8.48
N LEU A 407 -4.79 8.48 8.58
CA LEU A 407 -5.55 9.53 7.89
C LEU A 407 -5.49 9.34 6.37
N GLN A 408 -4.33 8.99 5.82
CA GLN A 408 -4.16 8.77 4.38
C GLN A 408 -4.95 7.55 3.91
N VAL A 409 -4.97 6.48 4.72
CA VAL A 409 -5.73 5.25 4.45
C VAL A 409 -7.23 5.56 4.45
N LEU A 410 -7.74 6.25 5.47
CA LEU A 410 -9.16 6.61 5.55
C LEU A 410 -9.59 7.50 4.40
N LEU A 411 -8.78 8.51 4.05
CA LEU A 411 -9.08 9.39 2.93
C LEU A 411 -9.01 8.71 1.56
N ARG A 412 -8.39 7.52 1.47
CA ARG A 412 -8.28 6.72 0.24
C ARG A 412 -9.43 5.73 0.11
N ASP A 413 -9.77 5.06 1.21
CA ASP A 413 -10.67 3.91 1.20
C ASP A 413 -12.11 4.26 1.62
N TYR A 414 -12.32 5.37 2.31
CA TYR A 414 -13.63 5.80 2.81
C TYR A 414 -14.05 7.17 2.27
N LYS A 415 -15.36 7.40 2.23
CA LYS A 415 -15.98 8.70 1.90
C LYS A 415 -16.77 9.19 3.12
N LEU A 416 -16.10 9.87 4.03
CA LEU A 416 -16.67 10.39 5.28
C LEU A 416 -16.95 11.89 5.17
N ARG A 417 -17.87 12.38 6.02
CA ARG A 417 -18.20 13.81 6.11
C ARG A 417 -17.11 14.62 6.82
N SER A 418 -16.43 14.01 7.80
CA SER A 418 -15.30 14.58 8.54
C SER A 418 -14.23 13.51 8.72
N TYR A 419 -12.97 13.92 8.67
CA TYR A 419 -11.79 13.08 8.88
C TYR A 419 -10.99 13.54 10.10
N THR A 420 -11.62 14.17 11.10
CA THR A 420 -10.96 14.39 12.39
C THR A 420 -10.90 13.08 13.16
N LEU A 421 -9.84 12.86 13.95
CA LEU A 421 -9.67 11.63 14.74
C LEU A 421 -10.91 11.34 15.63
N ASN A 422 -11.47 12.38 16.25
CA ASN A 422 -12.70 12.25 17.03
C ASN A 422 -13.90 11.75 16.19
N ALA A 423 -14.12 12.33 15.00
CA ALA A 423 -15.25 11.95 14.15
C ALA A 423 -15.12 10.51 13.63
N VAL A 424 -13.92 10.09 13.24
CA VAL A 424 -13.70 8.73 12.73
C VAL A 424 -13.71 7.70 13.86
N SER A 425 -13.21 8.05 15.04
CA SER A 425 -13.30 7.21 16.25
C SER A 425 -14.75 7.02 16.66
N PHE A 426 -15.56 8.08 16.64
CA PHE A 426 -16.99 7.95 16.92
C PHE A 426 -17.71 7.11 15.85
N HIS A 427 -17.42 7.34 14.57
CA HIS A 427 -18.05 6.62 13.47
C HIS A 427 -17.75 5.11 13.52
N PHE A 428 -16.49 4.73 13.74
CA PHE A 428 -16.07 3.32 13.70
C PHE A 428 -16.05 2.65 15.06
N LEU A 429 -15.53 3.28 16.11
CA LEU A 429 -15.39 2.70 17.46
C LEU A 429 -16.60 2.96 18.36
N GLN A 430 -17.45 3.94 18.03
CA GLN A 430 -18.51 4.45 18.93
C GLN A 430 -17.94 5.07 20.22
N GLU A 431 -16.70 5.55 20.15
CA GLU A 431 -16.02 6.25 21.24
C GLU A 431 -15.80 7.72 20.88
N GLN A 432 -15.97 8.60 21.85
CA GLN A 432 -15.61 10.00 21.72
C GLN A 432 -14.25 10.23 22.35
N LYS A 433 -13.45 11.05 21.70
CA LYS A 433 -12.21 11.58 22.27
C LYS A 433 -12.58 12.66 23.29
N GLU A 434 -11.90 12.68 24.44
CA GLU A 434 -11.98 13.81 25.37
C GLU A 434 -11.40 15.07 24.70
N ASP A 435 -12.17 16.15 24.66
CA ASP A 435 -11.77 17.36 23.93
C ASP A 435 -10.87 18.26 24.81
N VAL A 436 -9.55 18.17 24.60
CA VAL A 436 -8.59 19.13 25.13
C VAL A 436 -8.35 20.19 24.07
N GLN A 437 -8.89 21.39 24.30
CA GLN A 437 -8.69 22.50 23.35
C GLN A 437 -7.22 22.90 23.28
N HIS A 438 -6.70 23.18 22.07
CA HIS A 438 -5.30 23.54 21.89
C HIS A 438 -4.86 24.77 22.70
N SER A 439 -5.80 25.66 23.02
CA SER A 439 -5.56 26.87 23.82
C SER A 439 -5.19 26.59 25.28
N ILE A 440 -5.59 25.43 25.83
CA ILE A 440 -5.35 25.07 27.24
C ILE A 440 -4.13 24.16 27.42
N ILE A 441 -3.58 23.58 26.35
CA ILE A 441 -2.41 22.68 26.41
C ILE A 441 -1.23 23.36 27.10
N THR A 442 -0.92 24.60 26.70
CA THR A 442 0.15 25.40 27.29
C THR A 442 -0.11 25.72 28.77
N ASP A 443 -1.37 25.95 29.14
CA ASP A 443 -1.75 26.24 30.53
C ASP A 443 -1.66 24.96 31.40
N LEU A 444 -2.02 23.79 30.86
CA LEU A 444 -1.87 22.48 31.52
C LEU A 444 -0.39 22.09 31.70
N GLN A 445 0.45 22.33 30.70
CA GLN A 445 1.88 22.05 30.76
C GLN A 445 2.58 22.88 31.85
N ASN A 446 2.22 24.17 31.94
CA ASN A 446 2.80 25.10 32.92
C ASN A 446 2.21 24.97 34.34
N GLY A 447 1.23 24.09 34.53
CA GLY A 447 0.66 23.76 35.83
C GLY A 447 1.57 22.84 36.66
N ASN A 448 0.97 21.81 37.26
CA ASN A 448 1.65 20.86 38.12
C ASN A 448 1.79 19.49 37.45
N GLU A 449 2.33 18.51 38.18
CA GLU A 449 2.52 17.15 37.67
C GLU A 449 1.20 16.42 37.34
N GLN A 450 0.10 16.79 37.98
CA GLN A 450 -1.23 16.21 37.74
C GLN A 450 -1.88 16.78 36.48
N THR A 451 -1.70 18.08 36.21
CA THR A 451 -2.16 18.67 34.94
C THR A 451 -1.37 18.11 33.76
N ARG A 452 -0.07 17.86 33.93
CA ARG A 452 0.76 17.16 32.92
C ARG A 452 0.39 15.68 32.78
N ARG A 453 0.01 15.00 33.87
CA ARG A 453 -0.54 13.63 33.83
C ARG A 453 -1.82 13.57 33.01
N ARG A 454 -2.75 14.50 33.20
CA ARG A 454 -3.97 14.60 32.39
C ARG A 454 -3.64 14.75 30.90
N LEU A 455 -2.68 15.61 30.55
CA LEU A 455 -2.23 15.77 29.17
C LEU A 455 -1.59 14.48 28.62
N ALA A 456 -0.83 13.76 29.46
CA ALA A 456 -0.20 12.50 29.08
C ALA A 456 -1.23 11.38 28.84
N VAL A 457 -2.29 11.28 29.64
CA VAL A 457 -3.42 10.35 29.41
C VAL A 457 -4.11 10.68 28.07
N TYR A 458 -4.34 11.96 27.81
CA TYR A 458 -4.92 12.43 26.55
C TYR A 458 -4.05 12.04 25.34
N CYS A 459 -2.74 12.32 25.40
CA CYS A 459 -1.79 11.96 24.33
C CYS A 459 -1.67 10.43 24.16
N LEU A 460 -1.72 9.65 25.25
CA LEU A 460 -1.77 8.18 25.18
C LEU A 460 -3.02 7.67 24.47
N LYS A 461 -4.20 8.27 24.74
CA LYS A 461 -5.44 7.91 24.05
C LYS A 461 -5.33 8.20 22.56
N ASP A 462 -4.75 9.35 22.18
CA ASP A 462 -4.54 9.72 20.78
C ASP A 462 -3.54 8.82 20.05
N ALA A 463 -2.49 8.35 20.74
CA ALA A 463 -1.58 7.34 20.20
C ALA A 463 -2.26 5.95 20.08
N TYR A 464 -3.23 5.63 20.93
CA TYR A 464 -3.89 4.32 20.97
C TYR A 464 -5.06 4.17 19.99
N LEU A 465 -5.86 5.22 19.80
CA LEU A 465 -7.00 5.21 18.87
C LEU A 465 -6.63 4.76 17.44
N PRO A 466 -5.50 5.20 16.84
CA PRO A 466 -5.05 4.71 15.54
C PRO A 466 -4.79 3.20 15.51
N LEU A 467 -4.21 2.61 16.56
CA LEU A 467 -4.02 1.14 16.63
C LEU A 467 -5.37 0.43 16.61
N ARG A 468 -6.32 0.87 17.44
CA ARG A 468 -7.66 0.26 17.50
C ARG A 468 -8.41 0.38 16.19
N LEU A 469 -8.33 1.53 15.53
CA LEU A 469 -8.91 1.73 14.20
C LEU A 469 -8.24 0.85 13.14
N LEU A 470 -6.90 0.76 13.15
CA LEU A 470 -6.12 -0.08 12.24
C LEU A 470 -6.53 -1.55 12.34
N GLN A 471 -6.73 -2.03 13.57
CA GLN A 471 -7.20 -3.40 13.84
C GLN A 471 -8.65 -3.60 13.44
N LYS A 472 -9.56 -2.72 13.86
CA LYS A 472 -11.00 -2.84 13.56
C LYS A 472 -11.28 -2.84 12.05
N LEU A 473 -10.52 -2.05 11.30
CA LEU A 473 -10.63 -1.93 9.84
C LEU A 473 -9.73 -2.93 9.10
N MET A 474 -8.93 -3.72 9.83
CA MET A 474 -7.99 -4.73 9.30
C MET A 474 -7.05 -4.16 8.23
N CYS A 475 -6.63 -2.90 8.37
CA CYS A 475 -5.96 -2.18 7.28
C CYS A 475 -4.64 -2.83 6.88
N VAL A 476 -3.78 -3.18 7.84
CA VAL A 476 -2.47 -3.81 7.56
C VAL A 476 -2.65 -5.12 6.80
N ILE A 477 -3.54 -5.99 7.29
CA ILE A 477 -3.82 -7.30 6.68
C ILE A 477 -4.34 -7.12 5.25
N ASN A 478 -5.32 -6.24 5.04
CA ASN A 478 -5.90 -5.98 3.72
C ASN A 478 -4.85 -5.46 2.72
N TYR A 479 -3.94 -4.61 3.17
CA TYR A 479 -2.87 -4.07 2.32
C TYR A 479 -1.76 -5.10 2.07
N MET A 480 -1.39 -5.93 3.05
CA MET A 480 -0.46 -7.04 2.83
C MET A 480 -0.99 -8.03 1.80
N GLU A 481 -2.27 -8.43 1.91
CA GLU A 481 -2.88 -9.33 0.92
C GLU A 481 -2.99 -8.68 -0.46
N MET A 482 -3.29 -7.37 -0.53
CA MET A 482 -3.23 -6.63 -1.78
C MET A 482 -1.83 -6.65 -2.40
N ALA A 483 -0.78 -6.49 -1.59
CA ALA A 483 0.61 -6.51 -2.04
C ALA A 483 1.00 -7.90 -2.58
N ARG A 484 0.58 -8.97 -1.89
CA ARG A 484 0.75 -10.37 -2.31
C ARG A 484 0.06 -10.66 -3.65
N VAL A 485 -1.20 -10.26 -3.78
CA VAL A 485 -2.03 -10.49 -4.98
C VAL A 485 -1.54 -9.72 -6.21
N THR A 486 -1.08 -8.49 -6.00
CA THR A 486 -0.68 -7.59 -7.10
C THR A 486 0.81 -7.61 -7.39
N GLY A 487 1.62 -8.21 -6.52
CA GLY A 487 3.06 -8.33 -6.69
C GLY A 487 3.78 -6.99 -6.66
N VAL A 488 3.29 -6.03 -5.87
CA VAL A 488 3.92 -4.71 -5.65
C VAL A 488 4.37 -4.56 -4.19
N PRO A 489 5.33 -3.68 -3.89
CA PRO A 489 5.73 -3.38 -2.51
C PRO A 489 4.58 -2.82 -1.68
N LEU A 490 4.59 -3.08 -0.37
CA LEU A 490 3.56 -2.58 0.55
C LEU A 490 3.46 -1.04 0.52
N THR A 491 4.61 -0.36 0.48
CA THR A 491 4.73 1.11 0.42
C THR A 491 4.09 1.71 -0.85
N TYR A 492 4.06 0.97 -1.96
CA TYR A 492 3.43 1.42 -3.21
C TYR A 492 1.90 1.49 -3.09
N LEU A 493 1.30 0.70 -2.21
CA LEU A 493 -0.14 0.74 -1.99
C LEU A 493 -0.60 2.02 -1.31
N LEU A 494 0.29 2.70 -0.59
CA LEU A 494 0.01 3.98 0.07
C LEU A 494 0.38 5.17 -0.83
N SER A 495 1.53 5.09 -1.50
CA SER A 495 2.11 6.19 -2.28
C SER A 495 1.70 6.22 -3.76
N ARG A 496 1.22 5.11 -4.33
CA ARG A 496 0.90 4.98 -5.77
C ARG A 496 -0.56 4.61 -6.01
N GLY A 497 -1.02 4.87 -7.23
CA GLY A 497 -2.37 4.59 -7.71
C GLY A 497 -2.59 3.13 -8.15
N GLN A 498 -3.73 2.84 -8.77
CA GLN A 498 -4.09 1.48 -9.18
C GLN A 498 -3.26 0.95 -10.38
N GLN A 499 -2.76 1.85 -11.25
CA GLN A 499 -2.08 1.44 -12.49
C GLN A 499 -0.84 0.57 -12.25
N ILE A 500 -0.03 0.87 -11.22
CA ILE A 500 1.22 0.12 -10.97
C ILE A 500 0.94 -1.35 -10.61
N LYS A 501 -0.20 -1.64 -9.99
CA LYS A 501 -0.64 -3.00 -9.64
C LYS A 501 -0.90 -3.83 -10.88
N VAL A 502 -1.64 -3.27 -11.83
CA VAL A 502 -1.97 -3.94 -13.10
C VAL A 502 -0.71 -4.10 -13.95
N VAL A 503 0.18 -3.10 -13.96
CA VAL A 503 1.48 -3.19 -14.66
C VAL A 503 2.33 -4.33 -14.10
N SER A 504 2.45 -4.47 -12.77
CA SER A 504 3.19 -5.58 -12.17
C SER A 504 2.61 -6.95 -12.57
N GLN A 505 1.28 -7.11 -12.49
CA GLN A 505 0.62 -8.35 -12.90
C GLN A 505 0.80 -8.66 -14.40
N LEU A 506 0.74 -7.64 -15.26
CA LEU A 506 0.94 -7.77 -16.70
C LEU A 506 2.37 -8.20 -17.03
N LEU A 507 3.38 -7.58 -16.40
CA LEU A 507 4.79 -7.94 -16.59
C LEU A 507 5.07 -9.39 -16.19
N ARG A 508 4.55 -9.84 -15.04
CA ARG A 508 4.73 -11.23 -14.59
C ARG A 508 4.17 -12.26 -15.57
N GLN A 509 3.02 -11.98 -16.17
CA GLN A 509 2.44 -12.87 -17.19
C GLN A 509 3.13 -12.74 -18.54
N ALA A 510 3.58 -11.54 -18.91
CA ALA A 510 4.32 -11.32 -20.14
C ALA A 510 5.64 -12.10 -20.17
N VAL A 511 6.40 -12.08 -19.06
CA VAL A 511 7.66 -12.84 -18.92
C VAL A 511 7.42 -14.35 -19.10
N LYS A 512 6.35 -14.91 -18.53
CA LYS A 512 6.00 -16.33 -18.68
C LYS A 512 5.72 -16.75 -20.13
N GLN A 513 5.24 -15.82 -20.95
CA GLN A 513 4.96 -16.04 -22.37
C GLN A 513 6.05 -15.51 -23.31
N GLY A 514 7.19 -15.04 -22.78
CA GLY A 514 8.27 -14.48 -23.60
C GLY A 514 7.89 -13.20 -24.34
N LEU A 515 6.99 -12.39 -23.76
CA LEU A 515 6.50 -11.13 -24.33
C LEU A 515 7.13 -9.94 -23.61
N VAL A 516 7.34 -8.84 -24.35
CA VAL A 516 7.87 -7.58 -23.81
C VAL A 516 6.85 -6.45 -23.94
N MET A 517 6.74 -5.62 -22.91
CA MET A 517 5.80 -4.49 -22.90
C MET A 517 6.39 -3.25 -23.61
N PRO A 518 5.70 -2.67 -24.60
CA PRO A 518 6.16 -1.45 -25.27
C PRO A 518 6.03 -0.21 -24.37
N VAL A 519 6.85 0.81 -24.64
CA VAL A 519 6.70 2.13 -24.04
C VAL A 519 5.85 3.00 -24.96
N VAL A 520 4.60 3.24 -24.57
CA VAL A 520 3.68 4.10 -25.33
C VAL A 520 3.72 5.51 -24.77
N LYS A 521 3.97 6.50 -25.64
CA LYS A 521 3.78 7.91 -25.29
C LYS A 521 2.31 8.24 -25.37
N THR A 522 1.73 8.74 -24.29
CA THR A 522 0.33 9.12 -24.23
C THR A 522 0.18 10.59 -24.59
N GLU A 523 -0.49 10.85 -25.70
CA GLU A 523 -1.07 12.16 -26.01
C GLU A 523 -2.57 12.07 -25.71
N GLY A 524 -3.14 13.11 -25.08
CA GLY A 524 -4.54 13.09 -24.65
C GLY A 524 -5.46 12.76 -25.82
N GLY A 525 -6.32 11.75 -25.64
CA GLY A 525 -7.30 11.32 -26.64
C GLY A 525 -8.70 11.90 -26.37
N GLU A 526 -9.62 11.67 -27.31
CA GLU A 526 -11.04 11.99 -27.12
C GLU A 526 -11.71 11.02 -26.15
N ASP A 527 -12.63 11.50 -25.33
CA ASP A 527 -13.44 10.63 -24.45
C ASP A 527 -14.29 9.66 -25.29
N TYR A 528 -14.44 8.43 -24.82
CA TYR A 528 -15.26 7.41 -25.48
C TYR A 528 -16.64 7.25 -24.80
N THR A 529 -17.61 6.70 -25.52
CA THR A 529 -18.96 6.45 -25.00
C THR A 529 -18.93 5.42 -23.87
N GLY A 530 -19.38 5.83 -22.68
CA GLY A 530 -19.47 4.99 -21.50
C GLY A 530 -20.72 4.11 -21.46
N ALA A 531 -21.11 3.71 -20.25
CA ALA A 531 -22.23 2.81 -20.05
C ALA A 531 -23.60 3.46 -20.27
N THR A 532 -24.60 2.63 -20.62
CA THR A 532 -25.99 3.06 -20.78
C THR A 532 -26.80 2.87 -19.50
N VAL A 533 -27.66 3.85 -19.20
CA VAL A 533 -28.67 3.79 -18.14
C VAL A 533 -30.05 3.70 -18.80
N ILE A 534 -30.88 2.76 -18.36
CA ILE A 534 -32.26 2.63 -18.83
C ILE A 534 -33.10 3.69 -18.13
N GLU A 535 -33.93 4.40 -18.89
CA GLU A 535 -34.82 5.42 -18.34
C GLU A 535 -35.73 4.83 -17.25
N PRO A 536 -35.71 5.38 -16.02
CA PRO A 536 -36.51 4.85 -14.93
C PRO A 536 -37.99 5.15 -15.11
N GLU A 537 -38.84 4.14 -14.88
CA GLU A 537 -40.26 4.35 -14.62
C GLU A 537 -40.41 4.92 -13.19
N LYS A 538 -40.40 6.26 -13.08
CA LYS A 538 -40.47 6.96 -11.79
C LYS A 538 -41.82 6.71 -11.12
N GLY A 539 -41.78 6.32 -9.83
CA GLY A 539 -42.99 6.12 -9.03
C GLY A 539 -42.67 5.53 -7.67
N TYR A 540 -43.66 5.53 -6.78
CA TYR A 540 -43.63 4.77 -5.55
C TYR A 540 -44.16 3.36 -5.83
N TYR A 541 -43.38 2.34 -5.51
CA TYR A 541 -43.74 0.95 -5.72
C TYR A 541 -44.03 0.30 -4.37
N SER A 542 -45.30 -0.04 -4.12
CA SER A 542 -45.73 -0.82 -2.94
C SER A 542 -45.55 -2.33 -3.12
N VAL A 543 -45.04 -2.76 -4.27
CA VAL A 543 -44.76 -4.17 -4.60
C VAL A 543 -43.26 -4.45 -4.55
N PRO A 544 -42.84 -5.66 -4.15
CA PRO A 544 -41.43 -6.03 -4.17
C PRO A 544 -40.81 -5.90 -5.56
N ILE A 545 -39.61 -5.34 -5.63
CA ILE A 545 -38.80 -5.23 -6.84
C ILE A 545 -37.62 -6.17 -6.69
N ALA A 546 -37.50 -7.14 -7.59
CA ALA A 546 -36.33 -8.02 -7.64
C ALA A 546 -35.19 -7.32 -8.39
N THR A 547 -34.00 -7.36 -7.80
CA THR A 547 -32.77 -6.79 -8.36
C THR A 547 -31.86 -7.92 -8.83
N LEU A 548 -31.56 -7.95 -10.13
CA LEU A 548 -30.69 -8.94 -10.76
C LEU A 548 -29.43 -8.24 -11.26
N ASP A 549 -28.25 -8.74 -10.89
CA ASP A 549 -26.95 -8.17 -11.27
C ASP A 549 -26.01 -9.25 -11.80
N PHE A 550 -25.16 -8.88 -12.75
CA PHE A 550 -24.09 -9.74 -13.27
C PHE A 550 -22.89 -9.73 -12.31
N SER A 551 -22.48 -10.90 -11.83
CA SER A 551 -21.26 -11.02 -11.05
C SER A 551 -20.02 -10.73 -11.91
N SER A 552 -19.31 -9.63 -11.63
CA SER A 552 -18.07 -9.26 -12.33
C SER A 552 -18.23 -9.13 -13.84
N LEU A 553 -19.17 -8.28 -14.29
CA LEU A 553 -19.53 -8.09 -15.70
C LEU A 553 -18.32 -7.85 -16.63
N TYR A 554 -17.52 -6.80 -16.41
CA TYR A 554 -16.44 -6.46 -17.34
C TYR A 554 -15.33 -7.52 -17.42
N PRO A 555 -14.80 -8.05 -16.28
CA PRO A 555 -13.91 -9.20 -16.34
C PRO A 555 -14.48 -10.37 -17.15
N SER A 556 -15.77 -10.67 -16.98
CA SER A 556 -16.43 -11.77 -17.68
C SER A 556 -16.51 -11.55 -19.19
N ILE A 557 -16.80 -10.31 -19.63
CA ILE A 557 -16.80 -9.95 -21.06
C ILE A 557 -15.40 -10.09 -21.67
N MET A 558 -14.37 -9.57 -20.99
CA MET A 558 -12.99 -9.65 -21.47
C MET A 558 -12.53 -11.10 -21.63
N MET A 559 -12.87 -11.97 -20.68
CA MET A 559 -12.56 -13.41 -20.76
C MET A 559 -13.35 -14.11 -21.87
N ALA A 560 -14.68 -13.92 -21.93
CA ALA A 560 -15.55 -14.61 -22.87
C ALA A 560 -15.23 -14.29 -24.34
N HIS A 561 -14.79 -13.07 -24.62
CA HIS A 561 -14.45 -12.61 -25.97
C HIS A 561 -12.93 -12.53 -26.22
N ASN A 562 -12.10 -13.06 -25.31
CA ASN A 562 -10.63 -13.08 -25.43
C ASN A 562 -10.00 -11.71 -25.72
N LEU A 563 -10.50 -10.65 -25.06
CA LEU A 563 -10.07 -9.27 -25.29
C LEU A 563 -8.74 -8.97 -24.59
N CYS A 564 -7.69 -8.71 -25.36
CA CYS A 564 -6.35 -8.45 -24.84
C CYS A 564 -5.51 -7.62 -25.83
N TYR A 565 -4.48 -6.94 -25.32
CA TYR A 565 -3.43 -6.31 -26.14
C TYR A 565 -2.81 -7.30 -27.14
N THR A 566 -2.64 -8.55 -26.74
CA THR A 566 -1.98 -9.59 -27.56
C THR A 566 -2.89 -10.28 -28.57
N THR A 567 -4.20 -10.00 -28.53
CA THR A 567 -5.20 -10.62 -29.42
C THR A 567 -5.86 -9.60 -30.34
N LEU A 568 -5.61 -8.31 -30.15
CA LEU A 568 -6.06 -7.23 -31.02
C LEU A 568 -5.36 -7.30 -32.39
N LEU A 569 -6.14 -7.30 -33.47
CA LEU A 569 -5.64 -7.30 -34.84
C LEU A 569 -5.66 -5.90 -35.43
N GLN A 570 -4.53 -5.49 -36.00
CA GLN A 570 -4.42 -4.26 -36.79
C GLN A 570 -4.88 -4.49 -38.25
N LYS A 571 -5.17 -3.38 -38.95
CA LYS A 571 -5.60 -3.39 -40.35
C LYS A 571 -4.58 -4.13 -41.23
N GLY A 572 -5.08 -5.09 -42.02
CA GLY A 572 -4.26 -5.92 -42.92
C GLY A 572 -3.46 -7.04 -42.25
N GLN A 573 -3.54 -7.24 -40.93
CA GLN A 573 -2.92 -8.40 -40.29
C GLN A 573 -3.64 -9.71 -40.60
N VAL A 574 -4.96 -9.68 -40.84
CA VAL A 574 -5.75 -10.85 -41.22
C VAL A 574 -5.18 -11.49 -42.49
N ASP A 575 -4.95 -10.68 -43.52
CA ASP A 575 -4.42 -11.15 -44.80
C ASP A 575 -2.96 -11.61 -44.67
N LYS A 576 -2.13 -10.87 -43.93
CA LYS A 576 -0.72 -11.21 -43.71
C LYS A 576 -0.51 -12.52 -42.96
N LEU A 577 -1.39 -12.81 -42.00
CA LEU A 577 -1.32 -14.02 -41.17
C LEU A 577 -2.14 -15.18 -41.78
N GLY A 578 -2.87 -14.95 -42.87
CA GLY A 578 -3.71 -15.96 -43.50
C GLY A 578 -4.85 -16.45 -42.60
N LEU A 579 -5.41 -15.58 -41.75
CA LEU A 579 -6.45 -15.95 -40.81
C LEU A 579 -7.81 -16.11 -41.50
N SER A 580 -8.53 -17.17 -41.16
CA SER A 580 -9.89 -17.41 -41.65
C SER A 580 -10.92 -16.62 -40.84
N ALA A 581 -12.15 -16.49 -41.36
CA ALA A 581 -13.25 -15.87 -40.62
C ALA A 581 -13.63 -16.61 -39.32
N GLU A 582 -13.19 -17.86 -39.16
CA GLU A 582 -13.42 -18.65 -37.96
C GLU A 582 -12.40 -18.35 -36.86
N ASP A 583 -11.26 -17.72 -37.19
CA ASP A 583 -10.14 -17.49 -36.27
C ASP A 583 -10.25 -16.20 -35.47
N PHE A 584 -11.14 -15.28 -35.87
CA PHE A 584 -11.33 -14.00 -35.22
C PHE A 584 -12.81 -13.66 -34.99
N ILE A 585 -13.05 -12.68 -34.14
CA ILE A 585 -14.35 -12.06 -33.91
C ILE A 585 -14.30 -10.60 -34.32
N LYS A 586 -15.42 -10.09 -34.82
CA LYS A 586 -15.62 -8.66 -35.05
C LYS A 586 -16.50 -8.10 -33.94
N THR A 587 -16.01 -7.07 -33.29
CA THR A 587 -16.70 -6.40 -32.20
C THR A 587 -17.70 -5.37 -32.74
N PRO A 588 -18.66 -4.90 -31.92
CA PRO A 588 -19.65 -3.91 -32.36
C PRO A 588 -19.05 -2.56 -32.79
N THR A 589 -17.89 -2.19 -32.25
CA THR A 589 -17.11 -1.00 -32.65
C THR A 589 -16.39 -1.20 -33.98
N GLY A 590 -16.29 -2.43 -34.46
CA GLY A 590 -15.61 -2.80 -35.70
C GLY A 590 -14.21 -3.37 -35.52
N ASP A 591 -13.68 -3.39 -34.29
CA ASP A 591 -12.37 -3.94 -33.97
C ASP A 591 -12.35 -5.47 -34.08
N LEU A 592 -11.21 -6.03 -34.48
CA LEU A 592 -11.02 -7.46 -34.71
C LEU A 592 -10.13 -8.07 -33.62
N PHE A 593 -10.58 -9.17 -33.03
CA PHE A 593 -9.83 -9.92 -32.01
C PHE A 593 -9.72 -11.40 -32.37
N VAL A 594 -8.54 -11.98 -32.18
CA VAL A 594 -8.30 -13.41 -32.40
C VAL A 594 -9.02 -14.25 -31.32
N LYS A 595 -9.60 -15.39 -31.71
CA LYS A 595 -10.22 -16.35 -30.79
C LYS A 595 -9.18 -17.10 -29.95
N SER A 596 -9.61 -17.60 -28.80
CA SER A 596 -8.76 -18.36 -27.88
C SER A 596 -8.19 -19.66 -28.47
N SER A 597 -8.81 -20.20 -29.53
CA SER A 597 -8.32 -21.36 -30.29
C SER A 597 -6.97 -21.11 -30.96
N VAL A 598 -6.67 -19.87 -31.33
CA VAL A 598 -5.41 -19.49 -31.99
C VAL A 598 -4.42 -18.91 -30.97
N ARG A 599 -4.89 -17.99 -30.12
CA ARG A 599 -4.07 -17.39 -29.05
C ARG A 599 -4.93 -17.02 -27.86
N LYS A 600 -4.56 -17.50 -26.67
CA LYS A 600 -5.15 -17.03 -25.41
C LYS A 600 -4.53 -15.67 -25.01
N GLY A 601 -5.35 -14.68 -24.72
CA GLY A 601 -4.90 -13.36 -24.30
C GLY A 601 -4.33 -13.35 -22.87
N LEU A 602 -3.36 -12.46 -22.62
CA LEU A 602 -2.79 -12.21 -21.29
C LEU A 602 -3.82 -11.67 -20.28
N LEU A 603 -4.65 -10.69 -20.68
CA LEU A 603 -5.65 -10.11 -19.77
C LEU A 603 -6.70 -11.14 -19.32
N PRO A 604 -7.29 -11.96 -20.22
CA PRO A 604 -8.14 -13.09 -19.83
C PRO A 604 -7.47 -14.02 -18.83
N GLU A 605 -6.21 -14.40 -19.04
CA GLU A 605 -5.48 -15.28 -18.12
C GLU A 605 -5.27 -14.64 -16.73
N ILE A 606 -4.89 -13.36 -16.68
CA ILE A 606 -4.80 -12.60 -15.41
C ILE A 606 -6.14 -12.62 -14.68
N LEU A 607 -7.24 -12.34 -15.38
CA LEU A 607 -8.58 -12.29 -14.80
C LEU A 607 -9.05 -13.67 -14.32
N GLU A 608 -8.82 -14.73 -15.09
CA GLU A 608 -9.11 -16.11 -14.70
C GLU A 608 -8.36 -16.49 -13.42
N ASN A 609 -7.07 -16.15 -13.33
CA ASN A 609 -6.24 -16.40 -12.16
C ASN A 609 -6.76 -15.65 -10.93
N LEU A 610 -7.08 -14.36 -11.08
CA LEU A 610 -7.64 -13.54 -9.99
C LEU A 610 -9.00 -14.05 -9.50
N LEU A 611 -9.91 -14.39 -10.41
CA LEU A 611 -11.24 -14.88 -10.07
C LEU A 611 -11.20 -16.30 -9.47
N SER A 612 -10.34 -17.17 -10.00
CA SER A 612 -10.13 -18.51 -9.46
C SER A 612 -9.52 -18.46 -8.06
N ALA A 613 -8.49 -17.63 -7.85
CA ALA A 613 -7.92 -17.40 -6.53
C ALA A 613 -8.96 -16.83 -5.56
N ARG A 614 -9.85 -15.94 -6.03
CA ARG A 614 -10.92 -15.38 -5.19
C ARG A 614 -11.92 -16.45 -4.79
N LYS A 615 -12.27 -17.35 -5.70
CA LYS A 615 -13.17 -18.49 -5.42
C LYS A 615 -12.56 -19.42 -4.36
N ARG A 616 -11.26 -19.72 -4.46
CA ARG A 616 -10.52 -20.51 -3.46
C ARG A 616 -10.52 -19.82 -2.09
N ALA A 617 -10.13 -18.54 -2.03
CA ALA A 617 -10.11 -17.76 -0.79
C ALA A 617 -11.49 -17.71 -0.11
N LYS A 618 -12.59 -17.52 -0.87
CA LYS A 618 -13.95 -17.58 -0.31
C LYS A 618 -14.36 -18.98 0.18
N ALA A 619 -13.84 -20.04 -0.43
CA ALA A 619 -14.11 -21.41 0.01
C ALA A 619 -13.34 -21.75 1.29
N GLU A 620 -12.09 -21.33 1.40
CA GLU A 620 -11.27 -21.44 2.62
C GLU A 620 -11.87 -20.63 3.76
N LEU A 621 -12.27 -19.38 3.50
CA LEU A 621 -12.91 -18.49 4.50
C LEU A 621 -14.16 -19.11 5.14
N LYS A 622 -14.94 -19.91 4.39
CA LYS A 622 -16.12 -20.60 4.91
C LYS A 622 -15.79 -21.75 5.85
N LYS A 623 -14.61 -22.36 5.72
CA LYS A 623 -14.16 -23.52 6.50
C LYS A 623 -13.33 -23.13 7.71
N GLU A 624 -12.62 -22.00 7.61
CA GLU A 624 -11.73 -21.52 8.66
C GLU A 624 -12.51 -21.24 9.95
N THR A 625 -11.88 -21.48 11.10
CA THR A 625 -12.45 -21.23 12.43
C THR A 625 -11.66 -20.16 13.16
N ASP A 626 -10.34 -20.08 12.92
CA ASP A 626 -9.46 -19.12 13.57
C ASP A 626 -9.83 -17.67 13.16
N PRO A 627 -10.13 -16.79 14.14
CA PRO A 627 -10.54 -15.42 13.85
C PRO A 627 -9.50 -14.62 13.06
N PHE A 628 -8.21 -14.78 13.37
CA PHE A 628 -7.15 -14.03 12.70
C PHE A 628 -6.98 -14.49 11.24
N LYS A 629 -6.92 -15.80 10.99
CA LYS A 629 -6.88 -16.36 9.64
C LYS A 629 -8.11 -15.99 8.81
N LYS A 630 -9.30 -15.92 9.41
CA LYS A 630 -10.50 -15.42 8.71
C LYS A 630 -10.31 -14.00 8.20
N GLN A 631 -9.73 -13.11 9.01
CA GLN A 631 -9.45 -11.73 8.61
C GLN A 631 -8.48 -11.68 7.43
N VAL A 632 -7.42 -12.50 7.46
CA VAL A 632 -6.47 -12.64 6.35
C VAL A 632 -7.17 -13.10 5.08
N LEU A 633 -8.00 -14.15 5.15
CA LEU A 633 -8.72 -14.69 3.99
C LEU A 633 -9.77 -13.71 3.44
N ASP A 634 -10.44 -12.94 4.29
CA ASP A 634 -11.38 -11.93 3.84
C ASP A 634 -10.66 -10.74 3.16
N GLY A 635 -9.55 -10.28 3.73
CA GLY A 635 -8.69 -9.28 3.10
C GLY A 635 -8.20 -9.73 1.72
N ARG A 636 -7.80 -11.00 1.60
CA ARG A 636 -7.41 -11.62 0.32
C ARG A 636 -8.54 -11.61 -0.71
N GLN A 637 -9.76 -12.03 -0.36
CA GLN A 637 -10.85 -12.07 -1.35
C GLN A 637 -11.27 -10.67 -1.80
N LEU A 638 -11.21 -9.67 -0.91
CA LEU A 638 -11.48 -8.28 -1.25
C LEU A 638 -10.40 -7.72 -2.18
N ALA A 639 -9.13 -7.99 -1.88
CA ALA A 639 -8.01 -7.58 -2.72
C ALA A 639 -8.13 -8.14 -4.14
N LEU A 640 -8.43 -9.43 -4.27
CA LEU A 640 -8.64 -10.09 -5.56
C LEU A 640 -9.81 -9.47 -6.35
N LYS A 641 -10.92 -9.11 -5.67
CA LYS A 641 -12.06 -8.42 -6.29
C LYS A 641 -11.66 -7.06 -6.85
N ILE A 642 -10.97 -6.24 -6.06
CA ILE A 642 -10.57 -4.88 -6.44
C ILE A 642 -9.58 -4.94 -7.62
N SER A 643 -8.60 -5.85 -7.56
CA SER A 643 -7.61 -6.03 -8.62
C SER A 643 -8.25 -6.44 -9.94
N ALA A 644 -9.18 -7.41 -9.93
CA ALA A 644 -9.89 -7.84 -11.14
C ALA A 644 -10.67 -6.70 -11.82
N ASN A 645 -11.34 -5.86 -11.04
CA ASN A 645 -12.05 -4.69 -11.58
C ASN A 645 -11.10 -3.61 -12.12
N SER A 646 -9.89 -3.52 -11.58
CA SER A 646 -8.90 -2.50 -11.97
C SER A 646 -8.24 -2.80 -13.32
N VAL A 647 -8.15 -4.08 -13.72
CA VAL A 647 -7.58 -4.50 -15.01
C VAL A 647 -8.31 -3.83 -16.19
N TYR A 648 -9.64 -3.83 -16.15
CA TYR A 648 -10.45 -3.15 -17.16
C TYR A 648 -10.23 -1.63 -17.15
N GLY A 649 -10.23 -1.00 -15.97
CA GLY A 649 -10.00 0.45 -15.87
C GLY A 649 -8.61 0.89 -16.36
N PHE A 650 -7.62 -0.01 -16.33
CA PHE A 650 -6.28 0.24 -16.82
C PHE A 650 -6.22 0.39 -18.34
N THR A 651 -6.95 -0.43 -19.10
CA THR A 651 -6.96 -0.33 -20.57
C THR A 651 -7.57 0.99 -21.05
N GLY A 652 -8.52 1.54 -20.29
CA GLY A 652 -9.25 2.77 -20.65
C GLY A 652 -8.59 4.06 -20.18
N ALA A 653 -7.48 3.98 -19.43
CA ALA A 653 -6.80 5.14 -18.87
C ALA A 653 -5.87 5.79 -19.91
N GLN A 654 -6.38 6.77 -20.64
CA GLN A 654 -5.64 7.52 -21.67
C GLN A 654 -4.34 8.16 -21.14
N VAL A 655 -4.37 8.67 -19.90
CA VAL A 655 -3.18 9.10 -19.17
C VAL A 655 -2.71 7.91 -18.32
N GLY A 656 -1.88 7.06 -18.90
CA GLY A 656 -1.43 5.80 -18.30
C GLY A 656 -0.24 5.18 -19.01
N LYS A 657 0.27 4.05 -18.49
CA LYS A 657 1.45 3.39 -19.06
C LYS A 657 1.18 2.62 -20.37
N LEU A 658 -0.06 2.14 -20.59
CA LEU A 658 -0.42 1.31 -21.74
C LEU A 658 -1.92 1.41 -22.08
N PRO A 659 -2.43 2.57 -22.54
CA PRO A 659 -3.82 2.69 -22.95
C PRO A 659 -4.13 1.83 -24.19
N CYS A 660 -5.31 1.22 -24.21
CA CYS A 660 -5.90 0.59 -25.39
C CYS A 660 -7.42 0.81 -25.34
N LEU A 661 -7.85 1.83 -26.09
CA LEU A 661 -9.24 2.27 -26.10
C LEU A 661 -10.13 1.26 -26.82
N GLU A 662 -9.60 0.52 -27.78
CA GLU A 662 -10.27 -0.53 -28.52
C GLU A 662 -10.82 -1.60 -27.56
N ILE A 663 -10.01 -2.08 -26.61
CA ILE A 663 -10.45 -3.05 -25.60
C ILE A 663 -11.52 -2.44 -24.67
N SER A 664 -11.29 -1.18 -24.27
CA SER A 664 -12.14 -0.49 -23.30
C SER A 664 -13.51 -0.18 -23.87
N GLN A 665 -13.53 0.32 -25.10
CA GLN A 665 -14.74 0.57 -25.87
C GLN A 665 -15.49 -0.72 -26.13
N VAL A 666 -14.85 -1.83 -26.48
CA VAL A 666 -15.57 -3.11 -26.67
C VAL A 666 -16.16 -3.65 -25.37
N SER A 667 -15.41 -3.53 -24.27
CA SER A 667 -15.86 -3.99 -22.95
C SER A 667 -17.00 -3.14 -22.38
N LEU A 668 -17.04 -1.84 -22.73
CA LEU A 668 -18.08 -0.90 -22.33
C LEU A 668 -19.22 -0.76 -23.31
N THR A 669 -18.95 -0.96 -24.60
CA THR A 669 -19.91 -0.55 -25.63
C THR A 669 -21.17 -1.30 -25.34
N ALA A 670 -22.18 -0.46 -25.24
CA ALA A 670 -23.58 -0.75 -25.20
C ALA A 670 -23.94 -2.08 -25.88
N HIS A 671 -23.37 -2.47 -27.02
CA HIS A 671 -23.82 -3.67 -27.72
C HIS A 671 -23.62 -5.02 -27.02
N ILE A 672 -22.46 -5.40 -26.46
CA ILE A 672 -22.33 -6.75 -25.85
C ILE A 672 -23.05 -6.78 -24.49
N SER A 673 -22.92 -5.72 -23.70
CA SER A 673 -23.59 -5.61 -22.40
C SER A 673 -25.10 -5.38 -22.53
N LEU A 674 -25.58 -4.56 -23.47
CA LEU A 674 -27.00 -4.45 -23.81
C LEU A 674 -27.52 -5.65 -24.56
N GLU A 675 -26.83 -6.29 -25.50
CA GLU A 675 -27.39 -7.50 -26.10
C GLU A 675 -27.57 -8.58 -25.04
N THR A 676 -26.59 -8.75 -24.15
CA THR A 676 -26.71 -9.70 -23.05
C THR A 676 -27.83 -9.30 -22.10
N LYS A 677 -27.89 -8.02 -21.70
CA LYS A 677 -28.99 -7.50 -20.87
C LYS A 677 -30.33 -7.63 -21.58
N GLN A 678 -30.51 -7.07 -22.78
CA GLN A 678 -31.72 -7.10 -23.58
C GLN A 678 -32.15 -8.53 -23.91
N LYS A 679 -31.24 -9.47 -24.16
CA LYS A 679 -31.56 -10.90 -24.32
C LYS A 679 -32.07 -11.48 -23.00
N CYS A 680 -31.38 -11.27 -21.88
CA CYS A 680 -31.87 -11.66 -20.55
C CYS A 680 -33.23 -11.02 -20.22
N LEU A 681 -33.39 -9.73 -20.50
CA LEU A 681 -34.58 -8.92 -20.25
C LEU A 681 -35.75 -9.41 -21.11
N ASN A 682 -35.53 -9.60 -22.42
CA ASN A 682 -36.54 -10.15 -23.32
C ASN A 682 -36.93 -11.57 -22.90
N HIS A 683 -35.98 -12.37 -22.44
CA HIS A 683 -36.25 -13.72 -21.94
C HIS A 683 -37.07 -13.70 -20.65
N LEU A 684 -36.72 -12.84 -19.68
CA LEU A 684 -37.45 -12.68 -18.41
C LEU A 684 -38.85 -12.09 -18.62
N CYS A 685 -38.99 -11.05 -19.46
CA CYS A 685 -40.28 -10.46 -19.81
C CYS A 685 -41.19 -11.46 -20.53
N ARG A 686 -40.63 -12.32 -21.39
CA ARG A 686 -41.38 -13.39 -22.08
C ARG A 686 -41.83 -14.50 -21.15
N LEU A 687 -40.98 -14.93 -20.22
CA LEU A 687 -41.29 -16.03 -19.30
C LEU A 687 -42.27 -15.63 -18.19
N TRP A 688 -42.19 -14.40 -17.68
CA TRP A 688 -42.87 -14.04 -16.42
C TRP A 688 -43.89 -12.90 -16.55
N ARG A 689 -44.13 -12.35 -17.75
CA ARG A 689 -44.97 -11.14 -17.97
C ARG A 689 -44.61 -9.97 -17.06
N HIS A 690 -43.36 -9.90 -16.59
CA HIS A 690 -42.88 -8.84 -15.71
C HIS A 690 -42.47 -7.61 -16.52
N ARG A 691 -42.65 -6.43 -15.91
CA ARG A 691 -42.28 -5.15 -16.51
C ARG A 691 -40.99 -4.66 -15.85
N LEU A 692 -40.01 -4.33 -16.68
CA LEU A 692 -38.76 -3.70 -16.26
C LEU A 692 -39.07 -2.26 -15.82
N ARG A 693 -38.64 -1.88 -14.62
CA ARG A 693 -38.86 -0.53 -14.09
C ARG A 693 -37.62 0.34 -14.14
N TYR A 694 -36.43 -0.26 -14.04
CA TYR A 694 -35.15 0.44 -14.02
C TYR A 694 -33.97 -0.49 -14.37
N GLY A 695 -32.87 0.07 -14.86
CA GLY A 695 -31.61 -0.65 -15.07
C GLY A 695 -30.42 0.28 -15.16
N GLU A 696 -29.35 -0.04 -14.42
CA GLU A 696 -28.06 0.64 -14.44
C GLU A 696 -26.98 -0.38 -14.84
N THR A 697 -25.77 0.02 -15.20
CA THR A 697 -24.72 -0.88 -15.71
C THR A 697 -24.50 -2.07 -14.74
N GLY A 698 -24.61 -3.31 -15.23
CA GLY A 698 -24.63 -4.53 -14.40
C GLY A 698 -26.01 -4.97 -13.87
N CYS A 699 -26.89 -4.05 -13.51
CA CYS A 699 -28.08 -4.31 -12.69
C CYS A 699 -29.43 -4.07 -13.41
N GLY A 700 -30.44 -4.90 -13.15
CA GLY A 700 -31.81 -4.77 -13.68
C GLY A 700 -32.88 -4.97 -12.59
N HIS A 701 -33.96 -4.18 -12.64
CA HIS A 701 -35.03 -4.16 -11.64
C HIS A 701 -36.38 -4.58 -12.24
N SER A 702 -36.94 -5.72 -11.81
CA SER A 702 -38.23 -6.23 -12.29
C SER A 702 -39.28 -6.30 -11.18
N THR A 703 -40.53 -5.91 -11.49
CA THR A 703 -41.68 -6.09 -10.58
C THR A 703 -42.49 -7.33 -10.92
N GLY A 704 -42.79 -8.16 -9.90
CA GLY A 704 -43.75 -9.25 -10.01
C GLY A 704 -45.10 -8.96 -9.37
N SER A 705 -46.18 -9.41 -10.01
CA SER A 705 -47.53 -9.45 -9.45
C SER A 705 -47.95 -10.91 -9.26
N ASN A 706 -47.66 -11.45 -8.08
CA ASN A 706 -48.49 -12.38 -7.30
C ASN A 706 -47.64 -13.12 -6.25
N ASP A 707 -48.32 -13.41 -5.15
CA ASP A 707 -47.83 -14.05 -3.94
C ASP A 707 -47.02 -15.33 -4.16
N SER A 708 -46.10 -15.56 -3.23
CA SER A 708 -45.27 -16.77 -3.01
C SER A 708 -44.00 -16.91 -3.85
N TRP A 709 -42.87 -16.40 -3.33
CA TRP A 709 -41.57 -17.09 -3.43
C TRP A 709 -40.77 -16.86 -2.13
N LYS A 710 -40.66 -17.93 -1.32
CA LYS A 710 -39.67 -18.07 -0.25
C LYS A 710 -38.33 -18.46 -0.88
N GLY A 711 -37.29 -17.66 -0.60
CA GLY A 711 -35.89 -18.06 -0.45
C GLY A 711 -35.14 -18.61 -1.68
N CYS A 712 -34.05 -17.95 -2.05
CA CYS A 712 -32.72 -18.58 -1.99
C CYS A 712 -31.60 -17.55 -2.18
N SER A 713 -30.90 -17.31 -1.07
CA SER A 713 -29.54 -16.77 -0.84
C SER A 713 -29.09 -15.48 -1.54
#